data_AF-A0A949A214-F1
#
_entry.id   AF-A0A949A214-F1
#
_cell.length_a   1.000
_cell.length_b   1.000
_cell.length_c   1.000
_cell.angle_alpha   90.00
_cell.angle_beta   90.00
_cell.angle_gamma   90.00
#
_symmetry.space_group_name_H-M   'P 1'
#
loop_
_entity.id
_entity.type
_entity.pdbx_description
1 polymer ?
#
loop_
_entity_poly.entity_id
_entity_poly.type
_entity_poly.pdbx_seq_one_letter_code
_entity_poly.pdbx_strand_id
1 'polypeptide(L)'
;MDQPQLRTLEATCIQEESPQCSAACPIHIDVRAFMGCLAKEDWRGARRVLDRTMPFADIVGRICDEPCRIACKRAEIGDPLAVGSLERFCVSTVPMVLKQPKLPAKGGSVAVIGSGLSAMTAALDLARKGRNVVMMTGDEEVGGSLRGYAEEILPARVLSGAVETLDSYGVNIQFGCSLNKEFFDIVRQDSDAVFFDRDCAGLAALSIDCTHPDPLTLAVGNDGCFAGGGTTENGFSIMKQVEDGRRASLSIERYLQKVSLTAQREREGSCQTRLHTVTIGIEPLKEVLPADPAAGFTKQEAAREASRCIQCECKECVKQCAFLQEFTDYPKRVARKIYNNQAIVQGTRTANKMINSCMLCGQCTVICPHDFPMAEVCRTTRENMVAKSTMPPSAHEFALQDMEFSLGEFSAMARHQPGLDSSRYLFYPGCQLAGSAPETVEQTYLHLTRHLDGGVGLMLGCCGIPAQWSGRQELFGQTMQTFQTEVRKLGDPLIITACSSCYAVFKEFAPELEVQSLWQILDKGELPEQKTAPPQQLLTIHDPCTVRHEPEIRASVRSILKKIGIATAEQPYSGELTDCCGYGGLMQFANVPLGEKASRAKGLRSDLDGLAYCAMCRDNLAASGRRIAHLLDYLFPAGGQEDPLLRPNPGFSGRHENRARLKQHLLTTLWQEEPTMPPEYKDIKLFIDAQVMVLMNKRHILEDDLQKVIFQAEQSGRRLIDPENGHFLASFKPVRVTYWVEYQPDKQGFVIHNAYSHRMILPGDVK
;
A
#
# COMPACT_ATOMS: atom_id res chain seq x y z
N MET A 1 10.79 -16.47 -0.60
CA MET A 1 10.78 -15.84 0.73
C MET A 1 10.66 -16.93 1.77
N ASP A 2 11.63 -17.03 2.68
CA ASP A 2 11.59 -17.89 3.85
C ASP A 2 11.01 -17.17 5.08
N GLN A 3 10.92 -17.87 6.22
CA GLN A 3 10.32 -17.29 7.43
C GLN A 3 11.15 -16.14 8.04
N PRO A 4 12.50 -16.21 8.11
CA PRO A 4 13.32 -15.06 8.51
C PRO A 4 13.09 -13.81 7.65
N GLN A 5 13.10 -13.96 6.32
CA GLN A 5 12.84 -12.86 5.39
C GLN A 5 11.45 -12.26 5.60
N LEU A 6 10.43 -13.08 5.82
CA LEU A 6 9.09 -12.59 6.16
C LEU A 6 9.12 -11.75 7.43
N ARG A 7 9.79 -12.19 8.51
CA ARG A 7 9.84 -11.42 9.77
C ARG A 7 10.51 -10.06 9.59
N THR A 8 11.60 -9.97 8.83
CA THR A 8 12.24 -8.69 8.49
C THR A 8 11.30 -7.77 7.72
N LEU A 9 10.59 -8.30 6.72
CA LEU A 9 9.60 -7.56 5.95
C LEU A 9 8.43 -7.09 6.84
N GLU A 10 7.93 -7.95 7.73
CA GLU A 10 6.85 -7.62 8.66
C GLU A 10 7.24 -6.48 9.63
N ALA A 11 8.51 -6.42 10.06
CA ALA A 11 9.04 -5.37 10.92
C ALA A 11 9.21 -4.00 10.21
N THR A 12 9.19 -4.01 8.88
CA THR A 12 9.26 -2.79 8.04
C THR A 12 7.95 -2.02 8.08
N CYS A 13 6.82 -2.73 8.07
CA CYS A 13 5.50 -2.12 8.11
C CYS A 13 5.10 -1.70 9.54
N ILE A 14 4.95 -0.40 9.75
CA ILE A 14 4.71 0.23 11.06
C ILE A 14 3.24 0.52 11.37
N GLN A 15 2.28 0.10 10.53
CA GLN A 15 0.84 0.36 10.75
C GLN A 15 0.32 -0.17 12.11
N GLU A 16 0.92 -1.25 12.63
CA GLU A 16 0.54 -1.87 13.91
C GLU A 16 1.24 -1.21 15.12
N GLU A 17 2.11 -0.22 14.91
CA GLU A 17 2.70 0.56 16.00
C GLU A 17 1.64 1.48 16.64
N SER A 18 1.81 1.75 17.93
CA SER A 18 0.88 2.61 18.69
C SER A 18 0.88 4.03 18.12
N PRO A 19 -0.28 4.72 18.06
CA PRO A 19 -0.29 6.15 17.76
C PRO A 19 0.42 6.94 18.87
N GLN A 20 0.90 8.15 18.55
CA GLN A 20 1.70 8.96 19.48
C GLN A 20 1.01 9.19 20.82
N CYS A 21 -0.31 9.43 20.81
CA CYS A 21 -1.11 9.59 22.02
C CYS A 21 -1.14 8.35 22.92
N SER A 22 -1.25 7.15 22.34
CA SER A 22 -1.20 5.88 23.09
C SER A 22 0.20 5.52 23.54
N ALA A 23 1.22 5.84 22.73
CA ALA A 23 2.62 5.59 23.08
C ALA A 23 3.09 6.51 24.22
N ALA A 24 2.62 7.76 24.25
CA ALA A 24 2.89 8.73 25.32
C ALA A 24 2.07 8.49 26.59
N CYS A 25 1.01 7.68 26.53
CA CYS A 25 0.25 7.30 27.72
C CYS A 25 1.01 6.19 28.47
N PRO A 26 1.40 6.37 29.75
CA PRO A 26 2.16 5.35 30.49
C PRO A 26 1.44 4.00 30.64
N ILE A 27 0.13 3.99 30.45
CA ILE A 27 -0.70 2.78 30.51
C ILE A 27 -1.24 2.35 29.15
N HIS A 28 -0.84 3.02 28.06
CA HIS A 28 -1.20 2.68 26.68
C HIS A 28 -2.70 2.54 26.42
N ILE A 29 -3.50 3.52 26.86
CA ILE A 29 -4.92 3.59 26.47
C ILE A 29 -5.02 3.66 24.95
N ASP A 30 -5.96 2.90 24.37
CA ASP A 30 -6.28 2.98 22.95
C ASP A 30 -7.12 4.23 22.67
N VAL A 31 -6.44 5.37 22.57
CA VAL A 31 -7.07 6.68 22.35
C VAL A 31 -7.83 6.69 21.02
N ARG A 32 -7.36 5.98 19.98
CA ARG A 32 -8.08 5.89 18.69
C ARG A 32 -9.44 5.22 18.86
N ALA A 33 -9.47 4.07 19.54
CA ALA A 33 -10.72 3.38 19.84
C ALA A 33 -11.66 4.21 20.73
N PHE A 34 -11.10 4.85 21.77
CA PHE A 34 -11.87 5.73 22.66
C PHE A 34 -12.53 6.89 21.90
N MET A 35 -11.76 7.64 21.11
CA MET A 35 -12.28 8.73 20.26
C MET A 35 -13.30 8.22 19.24
N GLY A 36 -13.02 7.07 18.61
CA GLY A 36 -13.92 6.47 17.62
C GLY A 36 -15.27 6.05 18.19
N CYS A 37 -15.32 5.58 19.43
CA CYS A 37 -16.57 5.31 20.13
C CYS A 37 -17.33 6.59 20.49
N LEU A 38 -16.66 7.60 21.06
CA LEU A 38 -17.29 8.87 21.42
C LEU A 38 -17.86 9.62 20.19
N ALA A 39 -17.11 9.66 19.08
CA ALA A 39 -17.55 10.29 17.83
C ALA A 39 -18.80 9.63 17.24
N LYS A 40 -19.02 8.34 17.51
CA LYS A 40 -20.20 7.57 17.10
C LYS A 40 -21.29 7.54 18.17
N GLU A 41 -21.14 8.31 19.25
CA GLU A 41 -22.02 8.32 20.42
C GLU A 41 -22.17 6.94 21.12
N ASP A 42 -21.20 6.04 20.91
CA ASP A 42 -21.12 4.75 21.61
C ASP A 42 -20.46 4.95 22.99
N TRP A 43 -21.21 5.56 23.91
CA TRP A 43 -20.74 5.91 25.26
C TRP A 43 -20.29 4.69 26.06
N ARG A 44 -20.99 3.55 25.90
CA ARG A 44 -20.65 2.29 26.58
C ARG A 44 -19.39 1.67 25.99
N GLY A 45 -19.20 1.74 24.68
CA GLY A 45 -17.97 1.33 24.02
C GLY A 45 -16.78 2.17 24.47
N ALA A 46 -16.94 3.50 24.55
CA ALA A 46 -15.91 4.41 25.06
C ALA A 46 -15.53 4.08 26.51
N ARG A 47 -16.52 3.92 27.40
CA ARG A 47 -16.31 3.52 28.80
C ARG A 47 -15.59 2.17 28.90
N ARG A 48 -15.95 1.19 28.06
CA ARG A 48 -15.28 -0.11 28.00
C ARG A 48 -13.80 -0.02 27.62
N VAL A 49 -13.41 0.94 26.77
CA VAL A 49 -11.98 1.16 26.44
C VAL A 49 -11.23 1.62 27.69
N LEU A 50 -11.78 2.58 28.45
CA LEU A 50 -11.18 3.07 29.68
C LEU A 50 -11.11 1.96 30.75
N ASP A 51 -12.21 1.27 31.02
CA ASP A 51 -12.30 0.17 31.99
C ASP A 51 -11.36 -1.01 31.67
N ARG A 52 -10.98 -1.18 30.39
CA ARG A 52 -10.03 -2.21 29.98
C ARG A 52 -8.61 -1.90 30.43
N THR A 53 -8.22 -0.64 30.36
CA THR A 53 -6.82 -0.24 30.46
C THR A 53 -6.50 0.58 31.69
N MET A 54 -7.43 1.39 32.23
CA MET A 54 -7.20 2.18 33.44
C MET A 54 -7.44 1.35 34.71
N PRO A 55 -6.50 1.35 35.67
CA PRO A 55 -6.85 0.99 37.04
C PRO A 55 -7.71 2.12 37.62
N PHE A 56 -8.77 1.77 38.36
CA PHE A 56 -9.72 2.74 38.94
C PHE A 56 -10.12 3.84 37.94
N ALA A 57 -10.75 3.45 36.82
CA ALA A 57 -11.09 4.38 35.74
C ALA A 57 -11.84 5.63 36.22
N ASP A 58 -12.73 5.49 37.21
CA ASP A 58 -13.46 6.62 37.80
C ASP A 58 -12.58 7.62 38.55
N ILE A 59 -11.39 7.22 39.02
CA ILE A 59 -10.36 8.12 39.56
C ILE A 59 -9.53 8.67 38.40
N VAL A 60 -8.81 7.79 37.69
CA VAL A 60 -7.79 8.21 36.71
C VAL A 60 -8.39 9.08 35.60
N GLY A 61 -9.58 8.73 35.09
CA GLY A 61 -10.24 9.52 34.05
C GLY A 61 -10.65 10.93 34.48
N ARG A 62 -10.75 11.21 35.79
CA ARG A 62 -11.10 12.56 36.29
C ARG A 62 -9.89 13.49 36.38
N ILE A 63 -8.73 12.94 36.74
CA ILE A 63 -7.54 13.70 37.17
C ILE A 63 -6.29 13.37 36.33
N CYS A 64 -6.45 12.75 35.17
CA CYS A 64 -5.37 12.44 34.23
C CYS A 64 -4.55 13.70 33.86
N ASP A 65 -3.22 13.59 33.88
CA ASP A 65 -2.30 14.68 33.48
C ASP A 65 -2.21 14.88 31.95
N GLU A 66 -2.93 14.07 31.17
CA GLU A 66 -3.08 14.20 29.73
C GLU A 66 -1.77 14.19 28.89
N PRO A 67 -0.79 13.29 29.13
CA PRO A 67 0.46 13.23 28.33
C PRO A 67 0.18 12.95 26.85
N CYS A 68 -0.94 12.30 26.55
CA CYS A 68 -1.42 12.03 25.21
C CYS A 68 -1.77 13.28 24.40
N ARG A 69 -2.15 14.40 25.05
CA ARG A 69 -2.43 15.69 24.38
C ARG A 69 -1.16 16.35 23.90
N ILE A 70 -0.10 16.32 24.70
CA ILE A 70 1.23 16.84 24.34
C ILE A 70 1.75 16.14 23.08
N ALA A 71 1.56 14.82 23.00
CA ALA A 71 1.99 14.01 21.87
C ALA A 71 1.00 13.98 20.69
N CYS A 72 -0.12 14.70 20.74
CA CYS A 72 -1.19 14.58 19.75
C CYS A 72 -0.75 15.14 18.39
N LYS A 73 -0.74 14.30 17.34
CA LYS A 73 -0.36 14.73 15.97
C LYS A 73 -1.23 15.84 15.38
N ARG A 74 -2.45 16.03 15.90
CA ARG A 74 -3.32 17.13 15.47
C ARG A 74 -2.73 18.51 15.78
N ALA A 75 -1.84 18.61 16.78
CA ALA A 75 -1.15 19.84 17.15
C ALA A 75 -0.32 20.45 16.00
N GLU A 76 0.03 19.67 14.97
CA GLU A 76 0.77 20.15 13.80
C GLU A 76 -0.09 20.94 12.81
N ILE A 77 -1.41 20.80 12.88
CA ILE A 77 -2.37 21.40 11.94
C ILE A 77 -3.41 22.28 12.63
N GLY A 78 -3.61 22.13 13.94
CA GLY A 78 -4.57 22.90 14.72
C GLY A 78 -4.41 22.57 16.19
N ASP A 79 -5.48 22.65 16.97
CA ASP A 79 -5.39 22.34 18.40
C ASP A 79 -5.39 20.82 18.62
N PRO A 80 -4.69 20.31 19.66
CA PRO A 80 -4.74 18.89 20.01
C PRO A 80 -6.15 18.49 20.51
N LEU A 81 -6.32 17.18 20.74
CA LEU A 81 -7.57 16.66 21.32
C LEU A 81 -7.55 16.83 22.84
N ALA A 82 -8.70 17.22 23.41
CA ALA A 82 -8.92 17.30 24.86
C ALA A 82 -9.27 15.93 25.47
N VAL A 83 -8.38 14.94 25.28
CA VAL A 83 -8.54 13.55 25.73
C VAL A 83 -8.88 13.45 27.21
N GLY A 84 -8.18 14.17 28.09
CA GLY A 84 -8.40 14.10 29.54
C GLY A 84 -9.78 14.65 29.95
N SER A 85 -10.24 15.71 29.27
CA SER A 85 -11.60 16.24 29.47
C SER A 85 -12.68 15.26 28.98
N LEU A 86 -12.41 14.54 27.88
CA LEU A 86 -13.29 13.49 27.38
C LEU A 86 -13.30 12.24 28.27
N GLU A 87 -12.16 11.86 28.86
CA GLU A 87 -12.07 10.81 29.88
C GLU A 87 -12.94 11.18 31.09
N ARG A 88 -12.81 12.40 31.61
CA ARG A 88 -13.60 12.91 32.74
C ARG A 88 -15.09 12.88 32.44
N PHE A 89 -15.48 13.36 31.26
CA PHE A 89 -16.86 13.28 30.79
C PHE A 89 -17.37 11.84 30.78
N CYS A 90 -16.59 10.92 30.20
CA CYS A 90 -17.01 9.52 30.04
C CYS A 90 -17.22 8.84 31.40
N VAL A 91 -16.29 8.98 32.34
CA VAL A 91 -16.40 8.35 33.67
C VAL A 91 -17.42 9.05 34.57
N SER A 92 -17.76 10.30 34.29
CA SER A 92 -18.79 11.04 35.04
C SER A 92 -20.21 10.74 34.58
N THR A 93 -20.40 10.30 33.34
CA THR A 93 -21.73 10.16 32.74
C THR A 93 -22.12 8.71 32.44
N VAL A 94 -21.14 7.83 32.27
CA VAL A 94 -21.35 6.43 31.92
C VAL A 94 -20.87 5.55 33.07
N PRO A 95 -21.72 4.70 33.67
CA PRO A 95 -21.27 3.79 34.73
C PRO A 95 -20.32 2.74 34.18
N MET A 96 -19.51 2.14 35.04
CA MET A 96 -18.58 1.04 34.69
C MET A 96 -19.29 -0.05 33.87
N VAL A 97 -18.67 -0.43 32.75
CA VAL A 97 -19.20 -1.43 31.80
C VAL A 97 -18.42 -2.73 31.86
N LEU A 98 -17.13 -2.68 32.24
CA LEU A 98 -16.26 -3.86 32.24
C LEU A 98 -15.50 -3.98 33.56
N LYS A 99 -15.68 -5.13 34.23
CA LYS A 99 -14.83 -5.55 35.36
C LYS A 99 -13.83 -6.61 34.85
N GLN A 100 -12.54 -6.39 35.08
CA GLN A 100 -11.51 -7.36 34.68
C GLN A 100 -11.63 -8.65 35.49
N PRO A 101 -11.47 -9.84 34.88
CA PRO A 101 -11.51 -11.09 35.64
C PRO A 101 -10.31 -11.21 36.59
N LYS A 102 -10.54 -11.83 37.75
CA LYS A 102 -9.49 -12.27 38.67
C LYS A 102 -8.96 -13.63 38.20
N LEU A 103 -7.64 -13.79 38.09
CA LEU A 103 -7.02 -15.08 37.82
C LEU A 103 -7.06 -15.99 39.06
N PRO A 104 -7.01 -17.33 38.88
CA PRO A 104 -6.91 -18.27 40.00
C PRO A 104 -5.74 -17.95 40.92
N ALA A 105 -5.86 -18.32 42.20
CA ALA A 105 -4.79 -18.12 43.17
C ALA A 105 -3.50 -18.83 42.72
N LYS A 106 -2.37 -18.12 42.76
CA LYS A 106 -1.05 -18.60 42.29
C LYS A 106 -0.01 -18.77 43.40
N GLY A 107 -0.40 -18.56 44.66
CA GLY A 107 0.54 -18.44 45.78
C GLY A 107 1.38 -17.15 45.70
N GLY A 108 2.19 -16.90 46.72
CA GLY A 108 2.95 -15.65 46.87
C GLY A 108 2.18 -14.60 47.68
N SER A 109 2.69 -14.23 48.85
CA SER A 109 2.17 -13.13 49.67
C SER A 109 2.90 -11.83 49.36
N VAL A 110 2.15 -10.75 49.16
CA VAL A 110 2.70 -9.42 48.87
C VAL A 110 2.10 -8.41 49.84
N ALA A 111 2.97 -7.69 50.55
CA ALA A 111 2.57 -6.53 51.34
C ALA A 111 2.70 -5.25 50.51
N VAL A 112 1.72 -4.36 50.62
CA VAL A 112 1.70 -3.05 49.98
C VAL A 112 1.58 -2.00 51.08
N ILE A 113 2.62 -1.21 51.31
CA ILE A 113 2.65 -0.19 52.37
C ILE A 113 2.32 1.16 51.75
N GLY A 114 1.22 1.76 52.20
CA GLY A 114 0.67 3.03 51.74
C GLY A 114 -0.74 2.92 51.15
N SER A 115 -1.34 4.08 50.90
CA SER A 115 -2.76 4.20 50.54
C SER A 115 -3.01 5.04 49.29
N GLY A 116 -1.96 5.57 48.66
CA GLY A 116 -2.04 6.41 47.48
C GLY A 116 -2.25 5.60 46.20
N LEU A 117 -2.32 6.31 45.07
CA LEU A 117 -2.70 5.73 43.78
C LEU A 117 -1.73 4.65 43.29
N SER A 118 -0.44 4.78 43.62
CA SER A 118 0.58 3.79 43.24
C SER A 118 0.39 2.47 44.01
N ALA A 119 0.15 2.54 45.33
CA ALA A 119 -0.19 1.40 46.18
C ALA A 119 -1.48 0.72 45.71
N MET A 120 -2.55 1.50 45.53
CA MET A 120 -3.85 0.97 45.08
C MET A 120 -3.72 0.26 43.74
N THR A 121 -2.98 0.84 42.79
CA THR A 121 -2.75 0.25 41.46
C THR A 121 -1.96 -1.05 41.54
N ALA A 122 -0.85 -1.07 42.30
CA ALA A 122 -0.04 -2.25 42.50
C ALA A 122 -0.87 -3.38 43.15
N ALA A 123 -1.62 -3.06 44.21
CA ALA A 123 -2.47 -4.01 44.92
C ALA A 123 -3.54 -4.61 44.01
N LEU A 124 -4.25 -3.78 43.25
CA LEU A 124 -5.28 -4.22 42.32
C LEU A 124 -4.71 -5.16 41.24
N ASP A 125 -3.62 -4.78 40.59
CA ASP A 125 -3.05 -5.56 39.49
C ASP A 125 -2.39 -6.87 39.98
N LEU A 126 -1.81 -6.89 41.18
CA LEU A 126 -1.32 -8.13 41.82
C LEU A 126 -2.47 -9.06 42.24
N ALA A 127 -3.53 -8.53 42.85
CA ALA A 127 -4.70 -9.31 43.25
C ALA A 127 -5.42 -9.91 42.04
N ARG A 128 -5.53 -9.15 40.94
CA ARG A 128 -6.04 -9.64 39.64
C ARG A 128 -5.21 -10.80 39.09
N LYS A 129 -3.91 -10.83 39.34
CA LYS A 129 -3.01 -11.93 38.92
C LYS A 129 -3.07 -13.14 39.85
N GLY A 130 -3.84 -13.09 40.93
CA GLY A 130 -4.06 -14.21 41.85
C GLY A 130 -3.06 -14.25 43.02
N ARG A 131 -2.37 -13.15 43.33
CA ARG A 131 -1.52 -13.03 44.52
C ARG A 131 -2.34 -12.74 45.78
N ASN A 132 -1.82 -13.15 46.93
CA ASN A 132 -2.38 -12.75 48.21
C ASN A 132 -1.82 -11.38 48.60
N VAL A 133 -2.67 -10.35 48.64
CA VAL A 133 -2.24 -8.96 48.82
C VAL A 133 -2.81 -8.40 50.11
N VAL A 134 -1.94 -7.88 50.97
CA VAL A 134 -2.33 -7.12 52.16
C VAL A 134 -1.80 -5.69 52.00
N MET A 135 -2.71 -4.72 51.96
CA MET A 135 -2.40 -3.30 51.90
C MET A 135 -2.45 -2.71 53.32
N MET A 136 -1.41 -2.03 53.76
CA MET A 136 -1.26 -1.50 55.11
C MET A 136 -0.90 -0.02 55.05
N THR A 137 -1.60 0.82 55.80
CA THR A 137 -1.32 2.26 55.81
C THR A 137 -1.44 2.84 57.22
N GLY A 138 -0.69 3.92 57.48
CA GLY A 138 -0.87 4.74 58.68
C GLY A 138 -2.10 5.65 58.62
N ASP A 139 -2.65 5.87 57.42
CA ASP A 139 -3.84 6.69 57.22
C ASP A 139 -5.11 6.00 57.75
N GLU A 140 -6.12 6.80 58.10
CA GLU A 140 -7.45 6.29 58.47
C GLU A 140 -8.28 5.87 57.26
N GLU A 141 -7.96 6.40 56.07
CA GLU A 141 -8.70 6.13 54.84
C GLU A 141 -7.75 6.05 53.63
N VAL A 142 -8.17 5.36 52.56
CA VAL A 142 -7.38 5.31 51.32
C VAL A 142 -7.42 6.61 50.54
N GLY A 143 -6.40 6.85 49.73
CA GLY A 143 -6.36 7.92 48.76
C GLY A 143 -5.10 8.77 48.85
N GLY A 144 -4.37 8.76 49.97
CA GLY A 144 -3.17 9.57 50.15
C GLY A 144 -3.35 11.02 49.67
N SER A 145 -2.43 11.50 48.83
CA SER A 145 -2.49 12.83 48.23
C SER A 145 -3.72 13.08 47.34
N LEU A 146 -4.43 12.05 46.87
CA LEU A 146 -5.66 12.21 46.08
C LEU A 146 -6.79 12.90 46.86
N ARG A 147 -6.76 12.85 48.20
CA ARG A 147 -7.75 13.54 49.05
C ARG A 147 -7.61 15.05 49.04
N GLY A 148 -6.55 15.59 48.45
CA GLY A 148 -6.36 17.03 48.25
C GLY A 148 -7.13 17.60 47.06
N TYR A 149 -7.73 16.77 46.18
CA TYR A 149 -8.53 17.26 45.06
C TYR A 149 -9.89 17.78 45.53
N ALA A 150 -10.40 18.82 44.87
CA ALA A 150 -11.72 19.38 45.15
C ALA A 150 -12.84 18.34 44.89
N GLU A 151 -13.91 18.38 45.70
CA GLU A 151 -15.02 17.42 45.66
C GLU A 151 -15.72 17.40 44.30
N GLU A 152 -15.75 18.52 43.58
CA GLU A 152 -16.32 18.62 42.23
C GLU A 152 -15.48 17.86 41.18
N ILE A 153 -14.18 17.74 41.40
CA ILE A 153 -13.23 17.08 40.49
C ILE A 153 -13.13 15.59 40.83
N LEU A 154 -12.87 15.27 42.11
CA LEU A 154 -12.72 13.92 42.61
C LEU A 154 -13.55 13.73 43.89
N PRO A 155 -14.83 13.35 43.76
CA PRO A 155 -15.70 13.17 44.91
C PRO A 155 -15.20 12.08 45.86
N ALA A 156 -15.33 12.27 47.18
CA ALA A 156 -14.93 11.29 48.18
C ALA A 156 -15.54 9.89 47.94
N ARG A 157 -16.79 9.85 47.46
CA ARG A 157 -17.48 8.58 47.10
C ARG A 157 -16.75 7.76 46.02
N VAL A 158 -15.97 8.41 45.15
CA VAL A 158 -15.19 7.72 44.11
C VAL A 158 -14.01 6.98 44.73
N LEU A 159 -13.37 7.58 45.74
CA LEU A 159 -12.31 6.92 46.53
C LEU A 159 -12.89 5.75 47.34
N SER A 160 -14.06 5.91 47.95
CA SER A 160 -14.77 4.82 48.63
C SER A 160 -15.07 3.64 47.67
N GLY A 161 -15.54 3.91 46.45
CA GLY A 161 -15.77 2.88 45.44
C GLY A 161 -14.49 2.15 45.00
N ALA A 162 -13.32 2.79 45.11
CA ALA A 162 -12.04 2.14 44.87
C ALA A 162 -11.66 1.14 45.98
N VAL A 163 -12.03 1.42 47.24
CA VAL A 163 -11.92 0.44 48.35
C VAL A 163 -12.78 -0.78 48.06
N GLU A 164 -14.05 -0.58 47.70
CA GLU A 164 -14.96 -1.67 47.34
C GLU A 164 -14.43 -2.49 46.17
N THR A 165 -13.79 -1.82 45.19
CA THR A 165 -13.13 -2.50 44.08
C THR A 165 -12.01 -3.41 44.60
N LEU A 166 -11.10 -2.90 45.43
CA LEU A 166 -10.00 -3.67 46.02
C LEU A 166 -10.50 -4.87 46.84
N ASP A 167 -11.48 -4.66 47.71
CA ASP A 167 -12.13 -5.71 48.51
C ASP A 167 -12.75 -6.79 47.63
N SER A 168 -13.42 -6.40 46.54
CA SER A 168 -14.01 -7.35 45.59
C SER A 168 -12.99 -8.20 44.84
N TYR A 169 -11.70 -7.82 44.84
CA TYR A 169 -10.59 -8.64 44.34
C TYR A 169 -9.86 -9.39 45.47
N GLY A 170 -10.30 -9.24 46.72
CA GLY A 170 -9.76 -9.92 47.89
C GLY A 170 -8.48 -9.29 48.44
N VAL A 171 -8.30 -7.98 48.27
CA VAL A 171 -7.21 -7.22 48.92
C VAL A 171 -7.62 -6.92 50.35
N ASN A 172 -6.84 -7.36 51.33
CA ASN A 172 -7.06 -7.04 52.73
C ASN A 172 -6.43 -5.69 53.06
N ILE A 173 -7.19 -4.72 53.58
CA ILE A 173 -6.70 -3.36 53.86
C ILE A 173 -6.69 -3.12 55.37
N GLN A 174 -5.54 -2.70 55.89
CA GLN A 174 -5.32 -2.38 57.30
C GLN A 174 -4.98 -0.90 57.44
N PHE A 175 -5.78 -0.19 58.25
CA PHE A 175 -5.66 1.26 58.51
C PHE A 175 -5.03 1.52 59.88
N GLY A 176 -4.50 2.74 60.07
CA GLY A 176 -3.95 3.19 61.35
C GLY A 176 -2.72 2.39 61.83
N CYS A 177 -1.96 1.78 60.91
CA CYS A 177 -0.76 1.03 61.23
C CYS A 177 0.36 1.96 61.73
N SER A 178 1.01 1.60 62.85
CA SER A 178 2.20 2.31 63.33
C SER A 178 3.43 1.91 62.52
N LEU A 179 3.77 2.71 61.51
CA LEU A 179 4.89 2.44 60.61
C LEU A 179 6.23 2.70 61.32
N ASN A 180 6.91 1.64 61.73
CA ASN A 180 8.25 1.68 62.31
C ASN A 180 9.11 0.50 61.83
N LYS A 181 10.37 0.43 62.26
CA LYS A 181 11.29 -0.65 61.87
C LYS A 181 10.78 -2.03 62.29
N GLU A 182 10.26 -2.19 63.51
CA GLU A 182 9.76 -3.49 63.98
C GLU A 182 8.58 -3.98 63.13
N PHE A 183 7.68 -3.07 62.75
CA PHE A 183 6.58 -3.36 61.83
C PHE A 183 7.10 -3.85 60.48
N PHE A 184 8.11 -3.18 59.90
CA PHE A 184 8.68 -3.62 58.64
C PHE A 184 9.35 -5.00 58.74
N ASP A 185 10.09 -5.27 59.82
CA ASP A 185 10.76 -6.57 60.03
C ASP A 185 9.72 -7.72 60.07
N ILE A 186 8.57 -7.51 60.72
CA ILE A 186 7.45 -8.47 60.75
C ILE A 186 6.85 -8.64 59.35
N VAL A 187 6.47 -7.54 58.70
CA VAL A 187 5.84 -7.57 57.37
C VAL A 187 6.73 -8.28 56.35
N ARG A 188 8.04 -8.04 56.41
CA ARG A 188 9.03 -8.66 55.53
C ARG A 188 9.18 -10.16 55.80
N GLN A 189 9.02 -10.61 57.04
CA GLN A 189 9.06 -12.03 57.38
C GLN A 189 7.80 -12.78 56.88
N ASP A 190 6.65 -12.12 56.91
CA ASP A 190 5.35 -12.73 56.55
C ASP A 190 5.00 -12.61 55.04
N SER A 191 5.77 -11.80 54.31
CA SER A 191 5.54 -11.50 52.89
C SER A 191 6.72 -11.90 52.01
N ASP A 192 6.43 -12.52 50.87
CA ASP A 192 7.45 -12.85 49.87
C ASP A 192 8.00 -11.60 49.16
N ALA A 193 7.19 -10.55 49.03
CA ALA A 193 7.60 -9.25 48.48
C ALA A 193 6.88 -8.09 49.17
N VAL A 194 7.51 -6.91 49.15
CA VAL A 194 6.96 -5.67 49.74
C VAL A 194 7.04 -4.52 48.74
N PHE A 195 5.93 -3.81 48.53
CA PHE A 195 5.90 -2.55 47.78
C PHE A 195 5.67 -1.37 48.72
N PHE A 196 6.43 -0.29 48.55
CA PHE A 196 6.30 0.96 49.28
C PHE A 196 5.82 2.07 48.36
N ASP A 197 4.66 2.64 48.68
CA ASP A 197 4.15 3.84 48.02
C ASP A 197 4.78 5.08 48.63
N ARG A 198 5.64 5.75 47.87
CA ARG A 198 6.40 6.94 48.31
C ARG A 198 5.52 8.15 48.62
N ASP A 199 4.23 8.12 48.28
CA ASP A 199 3.24 9.10 48.71
C ASP A 199 2.80 8.90 50.18
N CYS A 200 3.14 7.77 50.80
CA CYS A 200 2.78 7.43 52.16
C CYS A 200 3.63 8.18 53.19
N ALA A 201 2.97 8.83 54.16
CA ALA A 201 3.65 9.43 55.31
C ALA A 201 4.26 8.36 56.23
N GLY A 202 5.41 8.65 56.82
CA GLY A 202 6.04 7.76 57.81
C GLY A 202 6.95 6.66 57.26
N LEU A 203 7.12 6.54 55.93
CA LEU A 203 8.06 5.57 55.34
C LEU A 203 9.50 5.70 55.84
N ALA A 204 9.95 6.92 56.17
CA ALA A 204 11.29 7.16 56.70
C ALA A 204 11.55 6.41 58.03
N ALA A 205 10.50 6.09 58.80
CA ALA A 205 10.61 5.36 60.06
C ALA A 205 10.85 3.84 59.87
N LEU A 206 10.70 3.31 58.65
CA LEU A 206 10.88 1.89 58.33
C LEU A 206 12.35 1.47 58.17
N SER A 207 13.29 2.42 58.22
CA SER A 207 14.74 2.17 58.06
C SER A 207 15.15 1.50 56.73
N ILE A 208 14.38 1.73 55.67
CA ILE A 208 14.68 1.31 54.29
C ILE A 208 14.73 2.54 53.38
N ASP A 209 15.71 2.60 52.48
CA ASP A 209 15.80 3.69 51.51
C ASP A 209 14.81 3.47 50.35
N CYS A 210 13.63 4.09 50.45
CA CYS A 210 12.63 4.14 49.39
C CYS A 210 12.80 5.35 48.45
N THR A 211 13.82 6.19 48.65
CA THR A 211 13.97 7.46 47.92
C THR A 211 14.65 7.29 46.57
N HIS A 212 15.48 6.25 46.42
CA HIS A 212 16.23 5.96 45.18
C HIS A 212 15.93 4.55 44.63
N PRO A 213 14.68 4.26 44.20
CA PRO A 213 14.38 3.00 43.54
C PRO A 213 15.10 2.87 42.19
N ASP A 214 15.45 1.64 41.83
CA ASP A 214 15.97 1.35 40.50
C ASP A 214 14.96 1.83 39.43
N PRO A 215 15.35 2.65 38.46
CA PRO A 215 14.40 3.34 37.58
C PRO A 215 13.59 2.39 36.67
N LEU A 216 14.11 1.19 36.40
CA LEU A 216 13.50 0.20 35.51
C LEU A 216 12.64 -0.82 36.26
N THR A 217 13.10 -1.27 37.42
CA THR A 217 12.50 -2.37 38.18
C THR A 217 11.79 -1.89 39.43
N LEU A 218 12.07 -0.68 39.90
CA LEU A 218 11.65 -0.11 41.17
C LEU A 218 12.19 -0.82 42.41
N ALA A 219 13.18 -1.70 42.26
CA ALA A 219 13.78 -2.40 43.40
C ALA A 219 14.53 -1.42 44.33
N VAL A 220 14.46 -1.66 45.64
CA VAL A 220 15.12 -0.85 46.67
C VAL A 220 15.76 -1.70 47.76
N GLY A 221 16.96 -1.33 48.20
CA GLY A 221 17.61 -1.84 49.41
C GLY A 221 17.68 -3.37 49.50
N ASN A 222 16.66 -3.97 50.13
CA ASN A 222 16.54 -5.39 50.46
C ASN A 222 15.97 -6.24 49.32
N ASP A 223 16.33 -7.53 49.30
CA ASP A 223 15.77 -8.48 48.35
C ASP A 223 14.22 -8.57 48.50
N GLY A 224 13.51 -8.56 47.37
CA GLY A 224 12.04 -8.57 47.32
C GLY A 224 11.33 -7.26 47.69
N CYS A 225 12.06 -6.15 47.84
CA CYS A 225 11.50 -4.83 48.17
C CYS A 225 11.49 -3.89 46.95
N PHE A 226 10.37 -3.19 46.76
CA PHE A 226 10.16 -2.27 45.63
C PHE A 226 9.52 -0.97 46.11
N ALA A 227 9.88 0.19 45.55
CA ALA A 227 9.27 1.47 45.91
C ALA A 227 8.95 2.32 44.68
N GLY A 228 7.83 3.01 44.69
CA GLY A 228 7.37 3.83 43.57
C GLY A 228 6.37 4.88 44.00
N GLY A 229 5.94 5.73 43.07
CA GLY A 229 5.01 6.82 43.35
C GLY A 229 5.66 8.04 44.03
N GLY A 230 4.83 8.84 44.69
CA GLY A 230 5.22 10.09 45.34
C GLY A 230 5.52 11.23 44.37
N THR A 231 6.07 12.33 44.89
CA THR A 231 6.44 13.51 44.10
C THR A 231 7.79 13.32 43.42
N THR A 232 7.87 13.67 42.14
CA THR A 232 9.12 13.65 41.35
C THR A 232 9.72 15.05 41.24
N GLU A 233 10.91 15.17 40.64
CA GLU A 233 11.52 16.48 40.32
C GLU A 233 10.59 17.36 39.46
N ASN A 234 9.73 16.74 38.64
CA ASN A 234 8.75 17.42 37.80
C ASN A 234 7.39 17.62 38.50
N GLY A 235 7.33 17.40 39.81
CA GLY A 235 6.10 17.48 40.61
C GLY A 235 5.35 16.16 40.74
N PHE A 236 4.13 16.24 41.27
CA PHE A 236 3.21 15.11 41.46
C PHE A 236 2.42 14.87 40.17
N SER A 237 2.49 13.66 39.62
CA SER A 237 1.77 13.25 38.41
C SER A 237 0.96 12.00 38.70
N ILE A 238 -0.33 12.05 38.37
CA ILE A 238 -1.27 10.92 38.46
C ILE A 238 -0.83 9.76 37.57
N MET A 239 -0.45 10.06 36.33
CA MET A 239 -0.04 9.04 35.38
C MET A 239 1.26 8.35 35.81
N LYS A 240 2.16 9.07 36.49
CA LYS A 240 3.35 8.48 37.09
C LYS A 240 3.02 7.56 38.26
N GLN A 241 2.07 7.91 39.14
CA GLN A 241 1.63 7.01 40.21
C GLN A 241 1.11 5.68 39.66
N VAL A 242 0.28 5.76 38.61
CA VAL A 242 -0.29 4.58 37.96
C VAL A 242 0.79 3.75 37.26
N GLU A 243 1.71 4.41 36.55
CA GLU A 243 2.85 3.76 35.90
C GLU A 243 3.69 2.98 36.92
N ASP A 244 4.06 3.61 38.04
CA ASP A 244 4.89 3.00 39.06
C ASP A 244 4.19 1.82 39.75
N GLY A 245 2.89 1.94 40.05
CA GLY A 245 2.11 0.82 40.59
C GLY A 245 2.09 -0.39 39.65
N ARG A 246 1.96 -0.17 38.34
CA ARG A 246 2.01 -1.24 37.33
C ARG A 246 3.40 -1.82 37.16
N ARG A 247 4.42 -0.97 37.12
CA ARG A 247 5.83 -1.37 37.05
C ARG A 247 6.20 -2.25 38.22
N ALA A 248 5.82 -1.83 39.43
CA ALA A 248 6.03 -2.58 40.65
C ALA A 248 5.30 -3.93 40.62
N SER A 249 4.02 -3.96 40.22
CA SER A 249 3.27 -5.21 40.05
C SER A 249 3.98 -6.18 39.09
N LEU A 250 4.53 -5.69 37.98
CA LEU A 250 5.27 -6.52 37.02
C LEU A 250 6.62 -6.99 37.58
N SER A 251 7.36 -6.12 38.28
CA SER A 251 8.62 -6.48 38.91
C SER A 251 8.45 -7.52 40.02
N ILE A 252 7.45 -7.35 40.88
CA ILE A 252 7.10 -8.31 41.94
C ILE A 252 6.70 -9.66 41.33
N GLU A 253 5.89 -9.66 40.26
CA GLU A 253 5.56 -10.90 39.56
C GLU A 253 6.80 -11.64 39.03
N ARG A 254 7.70 -10.90 38.38
CA ARG A 254 8.94 -11.46 37.82
C ARG A 254 9.87 -11.97 38.92
N TYR A 255 9.97 -11.24 40.03
CA TYR A 255 10.72 -11.63 41.21
C TYR A 255 10.19 -12.95 41.80
N LEU A 256 8.88 -13.03 42.06
CA LEU A 256 8.25 -14.24 42.61
C LEU A 256 8.35 -15.45 41.66
N GLN A 257 8.41 -15.20 40.34
CA GLN A 257 8.62 -16.25 39.33
C GLN A 257 10.10 -16.59 39.10
N LYS A 258 11.04 -15.88 39.76
CA LYS A 258 12.49 -16.03 39.61
C LYS A 258 12.96 -15.88 38.16
N VAL A 259 12.38 -14.92 37.42
CA VAL A 259 12.79 -14.56 36.06
C VAL A 259 13.45 -13.17 36.03
N SER A 260 14.09 -12.83 34.91
CA SER A 260 14.77 -11.54 34.76
C SER A 260 13.84 -10.36 35.01
N LEU A 261 14.26 -9.45 35.90
CA LEU A 261 13.55 -8.20 36.18
C LEU A 261 13.72 -7.16 35.07
N THR A 262 14.79 -7.25 34.27
CA THR A 262 15.22 -6.19 33.34
C THR A 262 14.94 -6.52 31.86
N ALA A 263 14.70 -7.78 31.51
CA ALA A 263 14.47 -8.19 30.13
C ALA A 263 13.13 -7.68 29.57
N GLN A 264 13.15 -7.21 28.31
CA GLN A 264 11.96 -6.82 27.52
C GLN A 264 11.08 -5.77 28.24
N ARG A 265 11.70 -4.64 28.59
CA ARG A 265 11.07 -3.51 29.28
C ARG A 265 10.94 -2.25 28.40
N GLU A 266 11.39 -2.29 27.15
CA GLU A 266 11.54 -1.11 26.27
C GLU A 266 10.20 -0.45 25.89
N ARG A 267 9.09 -1.20 26.02
CA ARG A 267 7.73 -0.72 25.74
C ARG A 267 6.88 -0.58 27.01
N GLU A 268 7.51 -0.49 28.18
CA GLU A 268 6.80 -0.24 29.44
C GLU A 268 6.72 1.27 29.71
N GLY A 269 5.56 1.74 30.18
CA GLY A 269 5.38 3.17 30.42
C GLY A 269 5.34 3.95 29.10
N SER A 270 5.62 5.25 29.17
CA SER A 270 5.69 6.07 27.96
C SER A 270 6.83 5.62 27.05
N CYS A 271 6.53 5.37 25.77
CA CYS A 271 7.53 4.91 24.80
C CYS A 271 7.46 5.70 23.49
N GLN A 272 8.54 5.63 22.71
CA GLN A 272 8.55 6.20 21.36
C GLN A 272 7.85 5.24 20.38
N THR A 273 7.09 5.83 19.46
CA THR A 273 6.46 5.08 18.37
C THR A 273 7.08 5.42 17.04
N ARG A 274 7.18 4.42 16.16
CA ARG A 274 7.55 4.61 14.76
C ARG A 274 6.38 5.01 13.88
N LEU A 275 5.13 4.99 14.38
CA LEU A 275 3.94 5.22 13.56
C LEU A 275 4.02 6.58 12.85
N HIS A 276 4.01 6.54 11.53
CA HIS A 276 4.03 7.72 10.68
C HIS A 276 2.61 8.05 10.21
N THR A 277 2.20 9.32 10.34
CA THR A 277 0.90 9.80 9.88
C THR A 277 1.11 11.12 9.16
N VAL A 278 0.64 11.19 7.91
CA VAL A 278 0.68 12.41 7.11
C VAL A 278 -0.50 13.29 7.49
N THR A 279 -0.20 14.54 7.86
CA THR A 279 -1.19 15.57 8.24
C THR A 279 -1.47 16.57 7.11
N ILE A 280 -0.68 16.53 6.03
CA ILE A 280 -0.85 17.39 4.85
C ILE A 280 -2.23 17.17 4.22
N GLY A 281 -2.94 18.26 3.96
CA GLY A 281 -4.28 18.22 3.35
C GLY A 281 -5.43 17.98 4.33
N ILE A 282 -5.15 17.82 5.63
CA ILE A 282 -6.18 17.75 6.68
C ILE A 282 -6.57 19.17 7.12
N GLU A 283 -7.86 19.42 7.27
CA GLU A 283 -8.38 20.73 7.69
C GLU A 283 -7.97 21.09 9.13
N PRO A 284 -7.49 22.33 9.36
CA PRO A 284 -7.22 22.86 10.70
C PRO A 284 -8.53 23.04 11.46
N LEU A 285 -8.66 22.46 12.67
CA LEU A 285 -9.84 22.67 13.53
C LEU A 285 -9.41 23.09 14.93
N LYS A 286 -10.11 24.07 15.48
CA LYS A 286 -9.95 24.51 16.87
C LYS A 286 -10.55 23.52 17.85
N GLU A 287 -10.06 23.55 19.09
CA GLU A 287 -10.60 22.79 20.21
C GLU A 287 -12.05 23.16 20.50
N VAL A 288 -12.88 22.14 20.76
CA VAL A 288 -14.22 22.37 21.30
C VAL A 288 -14.08 22.58 22.80
N LEU A 289 -14.46 23.77 23.27
CA LEU A 289 -14.52 24.09 24.69
C LEU A 289 -15.92 23.79 25.22
N PRO A 290 -16.06 23.25 26.45
CA PRO A 290 -17.36 23.06 27.07
C PRO A 290 -18.02 24.43 27.33
N ALA A 291 -19.33 24.53 27.10
CA ALA A 291 -20.09 25.75 27.38
C ALA A 291 -20.04 26.14 28.88
N ASP A 292 -20.02 25.15 29.77
CA ASP A 292 -19.79 25.34 31.20
C ASP A 292 -18.51 24.57 31.62
N PRO A 293 -17.39 25.28 31.87
CA PRO A 293 -16.14 24.66 32.30
C PRO A 293 -16.25 23.85 33.59
N ALA A 294 -17.18 24.18 34.49
CA ALA A 294 -17.37 23.47 35.75
C ALA A 294 -18.13 22.14 35.53
N ALA A 295 -19.13 22.14 34.66
CA ALA A 295 -19.89 20.93 34.32
C ALA A 295 -19.13 20.01 33.34
N GLY A 296 -18.17 20.54 32.58
CA GLY A 296 -17.46 19.82 31.53
C GLY A 296 -18.32 19.60 30.29
N PHE A 297 -17.93 18.64 29.45
CA PHE A 297 -18.61 18.41 28.18
C PHE A 297 -20.03 17.88 28.34
N THR A 298 -20.95 18.39 27.53
CA THR A 298 -22.19 17.68 27.19
C THR A 298 -21.91 16.50 26.24
N LYS A 299 -22.86 15.58 26.09
CA LYS A 299 -22.77 14.48 25.10
C LYS A 299 -22.47 15.00 23.70
N GLN A 300 -23.13 16.09 23.28
CA GLN A 300 -22.96 16.62 21.94
C GLN A 300 -21.58 17.26 21.74
N GLU A 301 -21.09 18.02 22.71
CA GLU A 301 -19.73 18.60 22.64
C GLU A 301 -18.66 17.51 22.68
N ALA A 302 -18.83 16.48 23.52
CA ALA A 302 -17.91 15.36 23.59
C ALA A 302 -17.80 14.59 22.26
N ALA A 303 -18.94 14.33 21.59
CA ALA A 303 -18.94 13.70 20.26
C ALA A 303 -18.26 14.58 19.21
N ARG A 304 -18.50 15.90 19.23
CA ARG A 304 -17.86 16.85 18.31
C ARG A 304 -16.35 16.94 18.51
N GLU A 305 -15.90 17.04 19.76
CA GLU A 305 -14.47 17.08 20.10
C GLU A 305 -13.78 15.77 19.67
N ALA A 306 -14.38 14.61 19.98
CA ALA A 306 -13.85 13.33 19.56
C ALA A 306 -13.81 13.14 18.03
N SER A 307 -14.76 13.73 17.30
CA SER A 307 -14.82 13.69 15.83
C SER A 307 -13.67 14.46 15.16
N ARG A 308 -12.95 15.31 15.88
CA ARG A 308 -11.72 15.94 15.39
C ARG A 308 -10.54 14.96 15.30
N CYS A 309 -10.65 13.76 15.88
CA CYS A 309 -9.57 12.77 15.84
C CYS A 309 -9.30 12.30 14.40
N ILE A 310 -8.07 12.49 13.92
CA ILE A 310 -7.65 12.08 12.56
C ILE A 310 -7.37 10.58 12.43
N GLN A 311 -7.61 9.79 13.49
CA GLN A 311 -7.41 8.33 13.51
C GLN A 311 -6.03 7.92 12.97
N CYS A 312 -4.96 8.45 13.58
CA CYS A 312 -3.57 8.31 13.11
C CYS A 312 -3.25 6.90 12.61
N GLU A 313 -2.83 6.81 11.34
CA GLU A 313 -2.47 5.57 10.66
C GLU A 313 -1.34 5.81 9.65
N CYS A 314 -0.57 4.76 9.37
CA CYS A 314 0.47 4.69 8.34
C CYS A 314 -0.05 3.91 7.12
N LYS A 315 -0.90 4.54 6.31
CA LYS A 315 -1.55 3.91 5.15
C LYS A 315 -1.35 4.64 3.81
N GLU A 316 -0.38 5.54 3.70
CA GLU A 316 -0.14 6.28 2.44
C GLU A 316 0.06 5.36 1.22
N CYS A 317 0.80 4.26 1.39
CA CYS A 317 0.98 3.26 0.34
C CYS A 317 -0.34 2.59 -0.09
N VAL A 318 -1.31 2.46 0.82
CA VAL A 318 -2.63 1.89 0.56
C VAL A 318 -3.54 2.91 -0.09
N LYS A 319 -3.55 4.17 0.39
CA LYS A 319 -4.37 5.26 -0.16
C LYS A 319 -4.19 5.46 -1.66
N GLN A 320 -3.01 5.17 -2.20
CA GLN A 320 -2.69 5.37 -3.63
C GLN A 320 -2.58 4.10 -4.48
N CYS A 321 -2.67 2.92 -3.88
CA CYS A 321 -2.46 1.66 -4.60
C CYS A 321 -3.76 0.85 -4.69
N ALA A 322 -4.39 0.84 -5.87
CA ALA A 322 -5.61 0.06 -6.13
C ALA A 322 -5.46 -1.42 -5.73
N PHE A 323 -4.28 -2.02 -5.93
CA PHE A 323 -3.99 -3.37 -5.49
C PHE A 323 -4.07 -3.53 -3.96
N LEU A 324 -3.44 -2.63 -3.20
CA LEU A 324 -3.47 -2.72 -1.74
C LEU A 324 -4.89 -2.48 -1.22
N GLN A 325 -5.60 -1.46 -1.73
CA GLN A 325 -6.99 -1.18 -1.36
C GLN A 325 -7.93 -2.37 -1.58
N GLU A 326 -7.71 -3.14 -2.65
CA GLU A 326 -8.57 -4.28 -3.00
C GLU A 326 -8.35 -5.48 -2.09
N PHE A 327 -7.10 -5.73 -1.69
CA PHE A 327 -6.73 -7.00 -1.06
C PHE A 327 -6.32 -6.89 0.42
N THR A 328 -6.18 -5.68 0.97
CA THR A 328 -5.75 -5.49 2.36
C THR A 328 -5.99 -4.11 2.94
N ASP A 329 -5.95 -4.03 4.27
CA ASP A 329 -5.88 -2.76 4.98
C ASP A 329 -4.45 -2.19 5.03
N TYR A 330 -3.41 -3.04 4.98
CA TYR A 330 -2.00 -2.64 4.99
C TYR A 330 -1.05 -3.76 4.49
N PRO A 331 0.17 -3.44 4.01
CA PRO A 331 1.02 -4.37 3.27
C PRO A 331 1.47 -5.62 4.04
N LYS A 332 1.75 -5.51 5.35
CA LYS A 332 2.19 -6.64 6.21
C LYS A 332 1.25 -7.84 6.14
N ARG A 333 -0.08 -7.62 6.14
CA ARG A 333 -1.07 -8.70 6.06
C ARG A 333 -0.99 -9.44 4.71
N VAL A 334 -0.76 -8.71 3.62
CA VAL A 334 -0.61 -9.31 2.28
C VAL A 334 0.68 -10.07 2.16
N ALA A 335 1.79 -9.54 2.67
CA ALA A 335 3.06 -10.28 2.68
C ALA A 335 2.93 -11.63 3.41
N ARG A 336 2.25 -11.66 4.56
CA ARG A 336 1.94 -12.90 5.28
C ARG A 336 1.04 -13.84 4.48
N LYS A 337 0.01 -13.31 3.82
CA LYS A 337 -0.89 -14.09 2.95
C LYS A 337 -0.15 -14.69 1.75
N ILE A 338 0.75 -13.94 1.14
CA ILE A 338 1.61 -14.37 0.03
C ILE A 338 2.54 -15.49 0.50
N TYR A 339 3.21 -15.31 1.64
CA TYR A 339 4.06 -16.33 2.23
C TYR A 339 3.30 -17.63 2.48
N ASN A 340 2.14 -17.56 3.15
CA ASN A 340 1.32 -18.73 3.45
C ASN A 340 0.85 -19.45 2.17
N ASN A 341 0.45 -18.69 1.13
CA ASN A 341 0.07 -19.26 -0.16
C ASN A 341 1.24 -19.98 -0.84
N GLN A 342 2.46 -19.44 -0.74
CA GLN A 342 3.65 -20.03 -1.35
C GLN A 342 4.21 -21.24 -0.56
N ALA A 343 4.18 -21.18 0.78
CA ALA A 343 4.82 -22.17 1.65
C ALA A 343 3.90 -23.32 2.08
N ILE A 344 2.61 -23.06 2.29
CA ILE A 344 1.70 -23.99 3.00
C ILE A 344 0.62 -24.58 2.07
N VAL A 345 0.11 -23.80 1.12
CA VAL A 345 -1.11 -24.17 0.38
C VAL A 345 -0.80 -24.85 -0.96
N GLN A 346 -0.54 -26.16 -0.92
CA GLN A 346 -0.38 -27.03 -2.10
C GLN A 346 -1.73 -27.60 -2.59
N GLY A 347 -2.75 -26.77 -2.85
CA GLY A 347 -4.02 -27.29 -3.41
C GLY A 347 -5.13 -26.27 -3.61
N THR A 348 -5.41 -25.42 -2.63
CA THR A 348 -6.48 -24.40 -2.67
C THR A 348 -5.90 -23.00 -2.91
N ARG A 349 -5.49 -22.75 -4.16
CA ARG A 349 -4.69 -21.58 -4.59
C ARG A 349 -5.49 -20.27 -4.67
N THR A 350 -6.09 -19.84 -3.55
CA THR A 350 -7.01 -18.69 -3.46
C THR A 350 -6.33 -17.33 -3.65
N ALA A 351 -5.00 -17.23 -3.52
CA ALA A 351 -4.27 -15.95 -3.60
C ALA A 351 -3.59 -15.67 -4.96
N ASN A 352 -3.72 -16.56 -5.96
CA ASN A 352 -3.03 -16.39 -7.26
C ASN A 352 -3.46 -15.10 -7.98
N LYS A 353 -4.77 -14.85 -8.05
CA LYS A 353 -5.31 -13.63 -8.66
C LYS A 353 -4.77 -12.38 -7.97
N MET A 354 -4.68 -12.39 -6.64
CA MET A 354 -4.09 -11.31 -5.84
C MET A 354 -2.61 -11.10 -6.21
N ILE A 355 -1.77 -12.14 -6.17
CA ILE A 355 -0.33 -12.02 -6.49
C ILE A 355 -0.11 -11.45 -7.90
N ASN A 356 -0.90 -11.88 -8.87
CA ASN A 356 -0.82 -11.40 -10.26
C ASN A 356 -1.47 -10.02 -10.47
N SER A 357 -2.22 -9.51 -9.49
CA SER A 357 -2.85 -8.19 -9.59
C SER A 357 -1.91 -7.02 -9.27
N CYS A 358 -0.71 -7.24 -8.73
CA CYS A 358 0.23 -6.14 -8.45
C CYS A 358 0.77 -5.51 -9.76
N MET A 359 0.84 -4.18 -9.83
CA MET A 359 1.37 -3.45 -11.01
C MET A 359 2.90 -3.43 -11.10
N LEU A 360 3.61 -3.93 -10.09
CA LEU A 360 5.08 -3.91 -10.02
C LEU A 360 5.70 -2.51 -10.25
N CYS A 361 4.97 -1.43 -9.92
CA CYS A 361 5.39 -0.06 -10.24
C CYS A 361 6.36 0.58 -9.23
N GLY A 362 6.64 -0.09 -8.11
CA GLY A 362 7.56 0.37 -7.06
C GLY A 362 7.06 1.53 -6.17
N GLN A 363 5.89 2.10 -6.43
CA GLN A 363 5.40 3.28 -5.69
C GLN A 363 5.26 3.02 -4.18
N CYS A 364 4.90 1.79 -3.80
CA CYS A 364 4.74 1.41 -2.41
C CYS A 364 6.03 1.57 -1.61
N THR A 365 7.19 1.36 -2.23
CA THR A 365 8.50 1.55 -1.62
C THR A 365 8.71 3.04 -1.37
N VAL A 366 8.58 3.86 -2.42
CA VAL A 366 8.86 5.31 -2.36
C VAL A 366 7.92 6.08 -1.44
N ILE A 367 6.64 5.70 -1.37
CA ILE A 367 5.68 6.34 -0.46
C ILE A 367 5.84 5.83 0.98
N CYS A 368 6.41 4.65 1.19
CA CYS A 368 6.55 4.11 2.53
C CYS A 368 7.70 4.82 3.26
N PRO A 369 7.50 5.31 4.50
CA PRO A 369 8.56 5.93 5.29
C PRO A 369 9.69 4.95 5.70
N HIS A 370 9.52 3.66 5.41
CA HIS A 370 10.48 2.60 5.67
C HIS A 370 10.67 1.68 4.45
N ASP A 371 10.38 2.16 3.24
CA ASP A 371 10.71 1.46 1.99
C ASP A 371 10.09 0.06 1.81
N PHE A 372 8.85 -0.17 2.25
CA PHE A 372 8.21 -1.49 2.13
C PHE A 372 8.08 -1.96 0.66
N PRO A 373 8.80 -3.01 0.22
CA PRO A 373 8.98 -3.33 -1.20
C PRO A 373 7.90 -4.29 -1.75
N MET A 374 6.62 -3.90 -1.70
CA MET A 374 5.51 -4.77 -2.14
C MET A 374 5.63 -5.22 -3.60
N ALA A 375 6.20 -4.39 -4.48
CA ALA A 375 6.44 -4.76 -5.87
C ALA A 375 7.39 -5.97 -5.97
N GLU A 376 8.51 -5.94 -5.25
CA GLU A 376 9.49 -7.03 -5.21
C GLU A 376 8.90 -8.29 -4.60
N VAL A 377 8.17 -8.16 -3.48
CA VAL A 377 7.49 -9.30 -2.84
C VAL A 377 6.58 -10.02 -3.83
N CYS A 378 5.76 -9.28 -4.59
CA CYS A 378 4.91 -9.88 -5.62
C CYS A 378 5.72 -10.48 -6.78
N ARG A 379 6.74 -9.78 -7.30
CA ARG A 379 7.58 -10.24 -8.42
C ARG A 379 8.29 -11.55 -8.07
N THR A 380 9.03 -11.56 -6.97
CA THR A 380 9.79 -12.73 -6.50
C THR A 380 8.87 -13.91 -6.22
N THR A 381 7.65 -13.68 -5.71
CA THR A 381 6.68 -14.77 -5.58
C THR A 381 6.21 -15.29 -6.94
N ARG A 382 5.94 -14.42 -7.93
CA ARG A 382 5.59 -14.88 -9.29
C ARG A 382 6.68 -15.78 -9.85
N GLU A 383 7.93 -15.34 -9.83
CA GLU A 383 9.09 -16.10 -10.31
C GLU A 383 9.19 -17.46 -9.64
N ASN A 384 9.16 -17.50 -8.31
CA ASN A 384 9.25 -18.75 -7.55
C ASN A 384 8.10 -19.71 -7.86
N MET A 385 6.88 -19.20 -8.01
CA MET A 385 5.71 -20.04 -8.31
C MET A 385 5.71 -20.53 -9.75
N VAL A 386 6.26 -19.76 -10.69
CA VAL A 386 6.44 -20.18 -12.08
C VAL A 386 7.51 -21.27 -12.17
N ALA A 387 8.66 -21.08 -11.54
CA ALA A 387 9.75 -22.06 -11.50
C ALA A 387 9.31 -23.40 -10.89
N LYS A 388 8.38 -23.37 -9.92
CA LYS A 388 7.79 -24.57 -9.30
C LYS A 388 6.55 -25.10 -10.01
N SER A 389 6.15 -24.53 -11.15
CA SER A 389 4.92 -24.89 -11.88
C SER A 389 3.63 -24.80 -11.03
N THR A 390 3.61 -23.92 -10.02
CA THR A 390 2.45 -23.68 -9.15
C THR A 390 1.66 -22.44 -9.54
N MET A 391 2.25 -21.51 -10.29
CA MET A 391 1.53 -20.39 -10.89
C MET A 391 0.74 -20.87 -12.12
N PRO A 392 -0.58 -20.61 -12.23
CA PRO A 392 -1.33 -20.95 -13.42
C PRO A 392 -0.68 -20.27 -14.65
N PRO A 393 -0.46 -21.01 -15.76
CA PRO A 393 0.06 -20.43 -17.01
C PRO A 393 -0.79 -19.28 -17.57
N SER A 394 -2.01 -19.23 -17.08
CA SER A 394 -3.20 -18.64 -17.61
C SER A 394 -3.40 -17.16 -17.23
N ALA A 395 -2.72 -16.71 -16.18
CA ALA A 395 -2.90 -15.37 -15.61
C ALA A 395 -2.34 -14.23 -16.47
N HIS A 396 -1.31 -14.53 -17.28
CA HIS A 396 -0.61 -13.55 -18.14
C HIS A 396 -0.52 -14.01 -19.59
N GLU A 397 -1.29 -15.04 -19.96
CA GLU A 397 -1.17 -15.74 -21.25
C GLU A 397 -1.35 -14.81 -22.45
N PHE A 398 -2.40 -13.98 -22.43
CA PHE A 398 -2.66 -13.03 -23.52
C PHE A 398 -1.51 -12.03 -23.70
N ALA A 399 -0.95 -11.50 -22.61
CA ALA A 399 0.17 -10.56 -22.67
C ALA A 399 1.46 -11.22 -23.21
N LEU A 400 1.65 -12.51 -22.94
CA LEU A 400 2.76 -13.29 -23.49
C LEU A 400 2.57 -13.58 -24.98
N GLN A 401 1.33 -13.81 -25.42
CA GLN A 401 1.00 -13.98 -26.85
C GLN A 401 1.14 -12.67 -27.64
N ASP A 402 0.74 -11.53 -27.07
CA ASP A 402 0.98 -10.21 -27.66
C ASP A 402 2.48 -9.91 -27.78
N MET A 403 3.26 -10.32 -26.76
CA MET A 403 4.72 -10.24 -26.79
C MET A 403 5.32 -11.13 -27.87
N GLU A 404 4.88 -12.39 -27.98
CA GLU A 404 5.32 -13.34 -29.01
C GLU A 404 5.02 -12.80 -30.41
N PHE A 405 3.81 -12.29 -30.66
CA PHE A 405 3.47 -11.62 -31.92
C PHE A 405 4.40 -10.45 -32.21
N SER A 406 4.73 -9.63 -31.21
CA SER A 406 5.65 -8.48 -31.33
C SER A 406 7.09 -8.87 -31.65
N LEU A 407 7.47 -10.12 -31.40
CA LEU A 407 8.78 -10.69 -31.68
C LEU A 407 8.76 -11.53 -32.96
N GLY A 408 7.58 -11.82 -33.50
CA GLY A 408 7.38 -12.67 -34.66
C GLY A 408 7.60 -11.98 -35.99
N GLU A 409 7.58 -12.79 -37.05
CA GLU A 409 7.91 -12.38 -38.41
C GLU A 409 7.03 -11.26 -38.97
N PHE A 410 5.80 -11.09 -38.50
CA PHE A 410 4.90 -10.07 -39.05
C PHE A 410 5.14 -8.67 -38.47
N SER A 411 5.83 -8.54 -37.34
CA SER A 411 5.98 -7.25 -36.65
C SER A 411 7.43 -6.88 -36.33
N ALA A 412 8.31 -7.86 -36.12
CA ALA A 412 9.69 -7.62 -35.76
C ALA A 412 10.56 -7.37 -36.99
N MET A 413 11.50 -6.43 -36.88
CA MET A 413 12.57 -6.22 -37.86
C MET A 413 13.76 -5.51 -37.23
N ALA A 414 14.93 -5.67 -37.82
CA ALA A 414 16.15 -4.95 -37.47
C ALA A 414 16.89 -4.60 -38.77
N ARG A 415 17.17 -3.32 -39.00
CA ARG A 415 17.84 -2.84 -40.22
C ARG A 415 18.76 -1.65 -39.93
N HIS A 416 19.85 -1.56 -40.68
CA HIS A 416 20.61 -0.31 -40.83
C HIS A 416 19.77 0.74 -41.54
N GLN A 417 20.17 2.01 -41.42
CA GLN A 417 19.58 3.08 -42.21
C GLN A 417 19.69 2.75 -43.71
N PRO A 418 18.66 3.04 -44.54
CA PRO A 418 18.75 2.85 -45.98
C PRO A 418 20.00 3.51 -46.58
N GLY A 419 20.75 2.73 -47.35
CA GLY A 419 22.01 3.16 -47.97
C GLY A 419 23.27 3.06 -47.10
N LEU A 420 23.16 2.61 -45.84
CA LEU A 420 24.28 2.38 -44.95
C LEU A 420 24.37 0.90 -44.52
N ASP A 421 25.58 0.45 -44.19
CA ASP A 421 25.91 -0.89 -43.70
C ASP A 421 26.33 -0.89 -42.22
N SER A 422 26.28 0.27 -41.58
CA SER A 422 26.64 0.50 -40.19
C SER A 422 25.67 1.51 -39.57
N SER A 423 25.50 1.39 -38.25
CA SER A 423 24.62 2.26 -37.46
C SER A 423 25.39 2.76 -36.26
N ARG A 424 25.51 4.08 -36.10
CA ARG A 424 25.98 4.69 -34.84
C ARG A 424 24.88 4.70 -33.79
N TYR A 425 23.64 4.89 -34.24
CA TYR A 425 22.44 4.94 -33.41
C TYR A 425 21.45 3.86 -33.81
N LEU A 426 20.65 3.40 -32.84
CA LEU A 426 19.53 2.49 -33.08
C LEU A 426 18.27 3.07 -32.49
N PHE A 427 17.30 3.41 -33.33
CA PHE A 427 15.97 3.77 -32.84
C PHE A 427 15.16 2.52 -32.50
N TYR A 428 14.77 2.41 -31.23
CA TYR A 428 13.93 1.35 -30.70
C TYR A 428 12.62 1.98 -30.15
N PRO A 429 11.57 2.12 -30.98
CA PRO A 429 10.33 2.79 -30.56
C PRO A 429 9.55 2.01 -29.49
N GLY A 430 9.73 0.67 -29.45
CA GLY A 430 8.99 -0.24 -28.59
C GLY A 430 7.63 -0.66 -29.17
N CYS A 431 7.24 -1.90 -28.90
CA CYS A 431 6.05 -2.53 -29.50
C CYS A 431 4.74 -1.76 -29.24
N GLN A 432 4.58 -1.16 -28.06
CA GLN A 432 3.33 -0.47 -27.71
C GLN A 432 3.17 0.88 -28.40
N LEU A 433 4.27 1.60 -28.69
CA LEU A 433 4.19 2.83 -29.49
C LEU A 433 3.91 2.49 -30.95
N ALA A 434 4.57 1.47 -31.50
CA ALA A 434 4.30 0.96 -32.85
C ALA A 434 2.84 0.49 -33.04
N GLY A 435 2.25 -0.15 -32.03
CA GLY A 435 0.83 -0.53 -32.06
C GLY A 435 -0.13 0.64 -31.82
N SER A 436 0.30 1.68 -31.11
CA SER A 436 -0.54 2.83 -30.74
C SER A 436 -0.56 3.92 -31.80
N ALA A 437 0.58 4.22 -32.42
CA ALA A 437 0.80 5.35 -33.31
C ALA A 437 1.88 5.03 -34.36
N PRO A 438 1.62 4.13 -35.33
CA PRO A 438 2.64 3.67 -36.27
C PRO A 438 3.20 4.81 -37.15
N GLU A 439 2.35 5.74 -37.58
CA GLU A 439 2.76 6.88 -38.41
C GLU A 439 3.74 7.81 -37.64
N THR A 440 3.47 8.03 -36.35
CA THR A 440 4.35 8.79 -35.45
C THR A 440 5.73 8.14 -35.30
N VAL A 441 5.80 6.79 -35.31
CA VAL A 441 7.08 6.06 -35.26
C VAL A 441 7.91 6.32 -36.52
N GLU A 442 7.32 6.23 -37.69
CA GLU A 442 7.98 6.54 -38.96
C GLU A 442 8.50 7.97 -38.99
N GLN A 443 7.65 8.95 -38.63
CA GLN A 443 8.05 10.35 -38.62
C GLN A 443 9.18 10.63 -37.62
N THR A 444 9.14 9.99 -36.45
CA THR A 444 10.23 10.09 -35.46
C THR A 444 11.52 9.51 -36.03
N TYR A 445 11.47 8.34 -36.67
CA TYR A 445 12.63 7.71 -37.32
C TYR A 445 13.23 8.62 -38.40
N LEU A 446 12.40 9.15 -39.29
CA LEU A 446 12.83 10.06 -40.36
C LEU A 446 13.38 11.39 -39.82
N HIS A 447 12.91 11.85 -38.67
CA HIS A 447 13.48 13.03 -38.02
C HIS A 447 14.87 12.71 -37.46
N LEU A 448 15.05 11.57 -36.78
CA LEU A 448 16.36 11.16 -36.26
C LEU A 448 17.39 10.96 -37.37
N THR A 449 17.03 10.32 -38.49
CA THR A 449 17.96 10.09 -39.61
C THR A 449 18.41 11.37 -40.31
N ARG A 450 17.62 12.46 -40.24
CA ARG A 450 17.99 13.77 -40.81
C ARG A 450 18.92 14.60 -39.91
N HIS A 451 18.88 14.38 -38.60
CA HIS A 451 19.57 15.25 -37.63
C HIS A 451 20.70 14.54 -36.86
N LEU A 452 20.88 13.23 -37.03
CA LEU A 452 21.94 12.47 -36.39
C LEU A 452 22.93 11.91 -37.42
N ASP A 453 24.20 12.25 -37.26
CA ASP A 453 25.29 11.79 -38.11
C ASP A 453 25.76 10.37 -37.75
N GLY A 454 26.17 9.60 -38.77
CA GLY A 454 26.73 8.24 -38.59
C GLY A 454 25.70 7.11 -38.65
N GLY A 455 24.48 7.40 -39.11
CA GLY A 455 23.47 6.39 -39.41
C GLY A 455 22.60 6.01 -38.22
N VAL A 456 21.29 5.96 -38.45
CA VAL A 456 20.27 5.53 -37.48
C VAL A 456 19.61 4.26 -37.98
N GLY A 457 19.95 3.12 -37.37
CA GLY A 457 19.24 1.87 -37.57
C GLY A 457 17.84 1.90 -36.94
N LEU A 458 16.96 1.00 -37.38
CA LEU A 458 15.62 0.82 -36.82
C LEU A 458 15.42 -0.63 -36.39
N MET A 459 14.91 -0.82 -35.18
CA MET A 459 14.49 -2.13 -34.69
C MET A 459 13.07 -2.09 -34.12
N LEU A 460 12.17 -2.84 -34.73
CA LEU A 460 10.82 -3.09 -34.22
C LEU A 460 10.81 -4.41 -33.45
N GLY A 461 10.25 -4.39 -32.25
CA GLY A 461 10.16 -5.56 -31.38
C GLY A 461 9.62 -5.25 -29.99
N CYS A 462 9.56 -6.27 -29.14
CA CYS A 462 9.30 -6.13 -27.70
C CYS A 462 10.59 -6.34 -26.90
N CYS A 463 10.79 -5.55 -25.83
CA CYS A 463 11.93 -5.73 -24.93
C CYS A 463 11.80 -6.93 -23.97
N GLY A 464 10.73 -7.72 -24.08
CA GLY A 464 10.49 -8.89 -23.23
C GLY A 464 9.90 -8.58 -21.84
N ILE A 465 9.57 -7.32 -21.53
CA ILE A 465 9.06 -6.97 -20.19
C ILE A 465 7.82 -7.77 -19.72
N PRO A 466 6.87 -8.21 -20.59
CA PRO A 466 5.77 -9.08 -20.14
C PRO A 466 6.24 -10.43 -19.58
N ALA A 467 7.32 -11.00 -20.12
CA ALA A 467 7.93 -12.22 -19.59
C ALA A 467 8.50 -11.99 -18.18
N GLN A 468 9.22 -10.89 -17.99
CA GLN A 468 9.78 -10.52 -16.69
C GLN A 468 8.67 -10.30 -15.64
N TRP A 469 7.64 -9.49 -15.95
CA TRP A 469 6.54 -9.21 -15.04
C TRP A 469 5.71 -10.44 -14.67
N SER A 470 5.65 -11.43 -15.57
CA SER A 470 4.92 -12.68 -15.35
C SER A 470 5.75 -13.76 -14.64
N GLY A 471 7.03 -13.48 -14.31
CA GLY A 471 7.95 -14.41 -13.68
C GLY A 471 8.52 -15.47 -14.62
N ARG A 472 8.40 -15.29 -15.94
CA ARG A 472 8.93 -16.19 -16.99
C ARG A 472 10.39 -15.87 -17.29
N GLN A 473 11.26 -16.14 -16.32
CA GLN A 473 12.69 -15.77 -16.37
C GLN A 473 13.43 -16.35 -17.58
N GLU A 474 13.19 -17.62 -17.94
CA GLU A 474 13.80 -18.25 -19.10
C GLU A 474 13.43 -17.56 -20.42
N LEU A 475 12.13 -17.33 -20.64
CA LEU A 475 11.61 -16.64 -21.83
C LEU A 475 12.14 -15.20 -21.94
N PHE A 476 12.23 -14.50 -20.80
CA PHE A 476 12.84 -13.16 -20.75
C PHE A 476 14.32 -13.21 -21.15
N GLY A 477 15.09 -14.16 -20.60
CA GLY A 477 16.50 -14.35 -20.94
C GLY A 477 16.72 -14.65 -22.42
N GLN A 478 15.92 -15.54 -23.02
CA GLN A 478 15.98 -15.85 -24.46
C GLN A 478 15.67 -14.62 -25.33
N THR A 479 14.66 -13.84 -24.93
CA THR A 479 14.29 -12.59 -25.62
C THR A 479 15.43 -11.58 -25.57
N MET A 480 16.06 -11.41 -24.39
CA MET A 480 17.19 -10.49 -24.21
C MET A 480 18.41 -10.91 -25.03
N GLN A 481 18.74 -12.21 -25.06
CA GLN A 481 19.84 -12.74 -25.86
C GLN A 481 19.62 -12.51 -27.36
N THR A 482 18.38 -12.70 -27.83
CA THR A 482 18.01 -12.42 -29.22
C THR A 482 18.19 -10.93 -29.53
N PHE A 483 17.69 -10.06 -28.66
CA PHE A 483 17.87 -8.61 -28.79
C PHE A 483 19.35 -8.21 -28.85
N GLN A 484 20.18 -8.65 -27.91
CA GLN A 484 21.63 -8.39 -27.91
C GLN A 484 22.31 -8.90 -29.18
N THR A 485 21.87 -10.04 -29.72
CA THR A 485 22.41 -10.58 -30.97
C THR A 485 22.07 -9.67 -32.16
N GLU A 486 20.85 -9.16 -32.25
CA GLU A 486 20.46 -8.21 -33.30
C GLU A 486 21.16 -6.85 -33.14
N VAL A 487 21.37 -6.37 -31.91
CA VAL A 487 22.15 -5.14 -31.65
C VAL A 487 23.60 -5.29 -32.12
N ARG A 488 24.25 -6.43 -31.83
CA ARG A 488 25.62 -6.73 -32.31
C ARG A 488 25.70 -6.78 -33.83
N LYS A 489 24.70 -7.35 -34.50
CA LYS A 489 24.62 -7.33 -35.98
C LYS A 489 24.57 -5.92 -36.55
N LEU A 490 24.02 -4.95 -35.79
CA LEU A 490 23.97 -3.55 -36.18
C LEU A 490 25.22 -2.74 -35.79
N GLY A 491 26.23 -3.39 -35.19
CA GLY A 491 27.50 -2.75 -34.81
C GLY A 491 27.53 -2.11 -33.43
N ASP A 492 26.75 -2.65 -32.48
CA ASP A 492 26.63 -2.13 -31.10
C ASP A 492 26.35 -0.62 -31.00
N PRO A 493 25.30 -0.12 -31.70
CA PRO A 493 24.94 1.30 -31.69
C PRO A 493 24.44 1.79 -30.32
N LEU A 494 24.47 3.11 -30.12
CA LEU A 494 23.74 3.76 -29.02
C LEU A 494 22.23 3.61 -29.25
N ILE A 495 21.53 3.01 -28.29
CA ILE A 495 20.11 2.69 -28.39
C ILE A 495 19.26 3.88 -27.94
N ILE A 496 18.45 4.42 -28.84
CA ILE A 496 17.49 5.50 -28.58
C ILE A 496 16.11 4.88 -28.37
N THR A 497 15.58 4.98 -27.16
CA THR A 497 14.28 4.40 -26.79
C THR A 497 13.17 5.45 -26.68
N ALA A 498 12.05 5.22 -27.38
CA ALA A 498 10.84 6.02 -27.17
C ALA A 498 9.97 5.46 -26.02
N CYS A 499 9.99 4.15 -25.84
CA CYS A 499 9.26 3.47 -24.78
C CYS A 499 10.02 3.49 -23.45
N SER A 500 9.43 4.10 -22.43
CA SER A 500 10.02 4.19 -21.09
C SER A 500 10.23 2.83 -20.41
N SER A 501 9.47 1.80 -20.75
CA SER A 501 9.69 0.44 -20.26
C SER A 501 10.88 -0.22 -20.94
N CYS A 502 11.11 0.05 -22.24
CA CYS A 502 12.29 -0.44 -22.96
C CYS A 502 13.57 0.19 -22.39
N TYR A 503 13.55 1.50 -22.13
CA TYR A 503 14.65 2.19 -21.45
C TYR A 503 15.02 1.50 -20.13
N ALA A 504 14.05 1.29 -19.24
CA ALA A 504 14.27 0.66 -17.94
C ALA A 504 14.81 -0.78 -18.07
N VAL A 505 14.26 -1.57 -19.00
CA VAL A 505 14.70 -2.94 -19.24
C VAL A 505 16.14 -2.99 -19.72
N PHE A 506 16.51 -2.22 -20.74
CA PHE A 506 17.87 -2.30 -21.28
C PHE A 506 18.89 -1.74 -20.30
N LYS A 507 18.57 -0.67 -19.56
CA LYS A 507 19.42 -0.12 -18.51
C LYS A 507 19.68 -1.13 -17.38
N GLU A 508 18.67 -1.91 -16.97
CA GLU A 508 18.79 -2.88 -15.87
C GLU A 508 19.42 -4.21 -16.32
N PHE A 509 19.05 -4.72 -17.50
CA PHE A 509 19.36 -6.09 -17.93
C PHE A 509 20.38 -6.19 -19.07
N ALA A 510 20.81 -5.07 -19.65
CA ALA A 510 21.90 -5.00 -20.63
C ALA A 510 22.80 -3.77 -20.35
N PRO A 511 23.40 -3.66 -19.15
CA PRO A 511 24.18 -2.49 -18.73
C PRO A 511 25.44 -2.25 -19.57
N GLU A 512 25.87 -3.23 -20.37
CA GLU A 512 26.96 -3.10 -21.34
C GLU A 512 26.58 -2.30 -22.59
N LEU A 513 25.29 -2.10 -22.86
CA LEU A 513 24.81 -1.34 -24.01
C LEU A 513 24.54 0.11 -23.62
N GLU A 514 24.92 1.05 -24.48
CA GLU A 514 24.60 2.46 -24.28
C GLU A 514 23.13 2.72 -24.64
N VAL A 515 22.35 3.22 -23.68
CA VAL A 515 20.92 3.48 -23.84
C VAL A 515 20.59 4.92 -23.46
N GLN A 516 19.88 5.61 -24.34
CA GLN A 516 19.38 6.96 -24.11
C GLN A 516 17.88 7.06 -24.41
N SER A 517 17.18 7.95 -23.71
CA SER A 517 15.79 8.23 -24.00
C SER A 517 15.67 9.16 -25.21
N LEU A 518 14.67 8.92 -26.06
CA LEU A 518 14.27 9.81 -27.14
C LEU A 518 14.10 11.25 -26.65
N TRP A 519 13.55 11.45 -25.45
CA TRP A 519 13.33 12.78 -24.88
C TRP A 519 14.62 13.55 -24.65
N GLN A 520 15.68 12.87 -24.21
CA GLN A 520 16.99 13.52 -24.01
C GLN A 520 17.65 13.89 -25.34
N ILE A 521 17.46 13.06 -26.38
CA ILE A 521 17.95 13.35 -27.73
C ILE A 521 17.22 14.56 -28.33
N LEU A 522 15.88 14.55 -28.30
CA LEU A 522 15.05 15.63 -28.85
C LEU A 522 15.25 16.95 -28.09
N ASP A 523 15.45 16.91 -26.77
CA ASP A 523 15.67 18.14 -25.99
C ASP A 523 17.02 18.80 -26.31
N LYS A 524 18.04 18.02 -26.70
CA LYS A 524 19.35 18.57 -27.09
C LYS A 524 19.44 18.94 -28.57
N GLY A 525 18.61 18.31 -29.42
CA GLY A 525 18.59 18.51 -30.86
C GLY A 525 17.62 19.60 -31.32
N GLU A 526 17.48 19.69 -32.64
CA GLU A 526 16.46 20.51 -33.30
C GLU A 526 15.11 19.79 -33.22
N LEU A 527 14.07 20.51 -32.77
CA LEU A 527 12.71 19.97 -32.69
C LEU A 527 12.02 20.07 -34.06
N PRO A 528 11.10 19.15 -34.41
CA PRO A 528 10.34 19.26 -35.65
C PRO A 528 9.48 20.54 -35.67
N GLU A 529 9.26 21.09 -36.87
CA GLU A 529 8.32 22.20 -37.06
C GLU A 529 6.94 21.85 -36.51
N GLN A 530 6.40 22.71 -35.64
CA GLN A 530 5.06 22.51 -35.08
C GLN A 530 3.99 22.66 -36.17
N LYS A 531 3.44 21.53 -36.61
CA LYS A 531 2.29 21.50 -37.53
C LYS A 531 0.94 21.55 -36.82
N THR A 532 0.92 21.24 -35.52
CA THR A 532 -0.28 21.28 -34.68
C THR A 532 -0.17 22.45 -33.71
N ALA A 533 -1.20 23.30 -33.67
CA ALA A 533 -1.24 24.41 -32.73
C ALA A 533 -1.21 23.88 -31.28
N PRO A 534 -0.42 24.48 -30.38
CA PRO A 534 -0.43 24.11 -28.98
C PRO A 534 -1.81 24.40 -28.38
N PRO A 535 -2.30 23.54 -27.46
CA PRO A 535 -3.55 23.80 -26.77
C PRO A 535 -3.44 25.11 -25.97
N GLN A 536 -4.46 25.96 -26.04
CA GLN A 536 -4.51 27.21 -25.26
C GLN A 536 -4.77 26.96 -23.76
N GLN A 537 -5.36 25.81 -23.44
CA GLN A 537 -5.66 25.40 -22.07
C GLN A 537 -4.48 24.70 -21.41
N LEU A 538 -4.41 24.82 -20.08
CA LEU A 538 -3.42 24.14 -19.25
C LEU A 538 -3.66 22.61 -19.26
N LEU A 539 -2.63 21.83 -19.58
CA LEU A 539 -2.70 20.37 -19.53
C LEU A 539 -2.04 19.82 -18.26
N THR A 540 -2.45 18.64 -17.80
CA THR A 540 -1.74 17.95 -16.71
C THR A 540 -0.77 16.92 -17.26
N ILE A 541 0.45 16.91 -16.75
CA ILE A 541 1.48 15.93 -17.16
C ILE A 541 1.37 14.64 -16.35
N HIS A 542 1.46 13.50 -17.03
CA HIS A 542 1.55 12.18 -16.41
C HIS A 542 2.89 11.51 -16.73
N ASP A 543 3.77 11.44 -15.73
CA ASP A 543 5.04 10.73 -15.81
C ASP A 543 4.80 9.20 -15.75
N PRO A 544 5.35 8.38 -16.66
CA PRO A 544 5.25 6.94 -16.57
C PRO A 544 6.03 6.40 -15.37
N CYS A 545 5.51 5.35 -14.74
CA CYS A 545 6.12 4.79 -13.53
C CYS A 545 7.54 4.26 -13.70
N THR A 546 7.99 3.96 -14.93
CA THR A 546 9.33 3.44 -15.20
C THR A 546 10.41 4.53 -15.28
N VAL A 547 10.04 5.82 -15.31
CA VAL A 547 11.02 6.94 -15.26
C VAL A 547 11.01 7.67 -13.90
N ARG A 548 10.42 7.03 -12.89
CA ARG A 548 10.33 7.56 -11.51
C ARG A 548 11.69 8.06 -11.00
N HIS A 549 12.73 7.27 -11.22
CA HIS A 549 14.10 7.56 -10.77
C HIS A 549 14.97 8.19 -11.87
N GLU A 550 14.36 8.72 -12.93
CA GLU A 550 15.07 9.34 -14.07
C GLU A 550 14.73 10.84 -14.14
N PRO A 551 15.31 11.68 -13.25
CA PRO A 551 15.03 13.11 -13.21
C PRO A 551 15.41 13.81 -14.53
N GLU A 552 16.45 13.36 -15.22
CA GLU A 552 16.88 13.95 -16.50
C GLU A 552 15.87 13.74 -17.62
N ILE A 553 15.26 12.55 -17.71
CA ILE A 553 14.21 12.29 -18.70
C ILE A 553 12.99 13.17 -18.39
N ARG A 554 12.59 13.23 -17.12
CA ARG A 554 11.49 14.08 -16.65
C ARG A 554 11.72 15.56 -16.98
N ALA A 555 12.95 16.05 -16.77
CA ALA A 555 13.36 17.41 -17.10
C ALA A 555 13.35 17.66 -18.61
N SER A 556 13.84 16.72 -19.41
CA SER A 556 13.87 16.83 -20.88
C SER A 556 12.45 16.98 -21.45
N VAL A 557 11.50 16.17 -20.98
CA VAL A 557 10.09 16.27 -21.37
C VAL A 557 9.52 17.66 -21.06
N ARG A 558 9.77 18.18 -19.86
CA ARG A 558 9.29 19.51 -19.42
C ARG A 558 9.96 20.64 -20.21
N SER A 559 11.24 20.51 -20.53
CA SER A 559 11.98 21.44 -21.39
C SER A 559 11.41 21.47 -22.81
N ILE A 560 11.17 20.30 -23.42
CA ILE A 560 10.52 20.19 -24.74
C ILE A 560 9.17 20.89 -24.72
N LEU A 561 8.32 20.61 -23.72
CA LEU A 561 7.00 21.24 -23.58
C LEU A 561 7.06 22.76 -23.55
N LYS A 562 8.03 23.32 -22.83
CA LYS A 562 8.29 24.75 -22.80
C LYS A 562 8.71 25.30 -24.17
N LYS A 563 9.59 24.59 -24.89
CA LYS A 563 10.07 24.98 -26.24
C LYS A 563 8.94 25.00 -27.27
N ILE A 564 7.99 24.07 -27.16
CA ILE A 564 6.83 23.96 -28.07
C ILE A 564 5.60 24.73 -27.58
N GLY A 565 5.74 25.55 -26.53
CA GLY A 565 4.67 26.44 -26.05
C GLY A 565 3.47 25.75 -25.40
N ILE A 566 3.60 24.52 -24.91
CA ILE A 566 2.52 23.81 -24.21
C ILE A 566 2.64 24.04 -22.70
N ALA A 567 1.68 24.75 -22.12
CA ALA A 567 1.60 24.97 -20.69
C ALA A 567 1.11 23.70 -19.97
N THR A 568 1.81 23.30 -18.91
CA THR A 568 1.43 22.13 -18.09
C THR A 568 1.41 22.41 -16.59
N ALA A 569 0.58 21.65 -15.88
CA ALA A 569 0.53 21.58 -14.43
C ALA A 569 0.92 20.20 -13.91
N GLU A 570 1.63 20.17 -12.79
CA GLU A 570 1.92 18.95 -12.04
C GLU A 570 0.66 18.47 -11.31
N GLN A 571 0.55 17.16 -11.13
CA GLN A 571 -0.53 16.54 -10.38
C GLN A 571 -0.04 16.07 -9.01
N PRO A 572 -0.92 15.96 -8.01
CA PRO A 572 -0.63 15.14 -6.84
C PRO A 572 -0.17 13.75 -7.28
N TYR A 573 0.90 13.25 -6.66
CA TYR A 573 1.53 11.99 -7.06
C TYR A 573 2.10 12.03 -8.49
N SER A 574 2.84 13.08 -8.85
CA SER A 574 3.70 13.13 -10.04
C SER A 574 5.17 12.85 -9.70
N GLY A 575 6.04 12.82 -10.72
CA GLY A 575 7.47 12.62 -10.53
C GLY A 575 7.81 11.31 -9.83
N GLU A 576 8.48 11.39 -8.68
CA GLU A 576 8.89 10.21 -7.91
C GLU A 576 7.71 9.51 -7.25
N LEU A 577 6.59 10.22 -7.08
CA LEU A 577 5.37 9.69 -6.51
C LEU A 577 4.42 9.17 -7.59
N THR A 578 4.79 9.20 -8.88
CA THR A 578 3.91 8.74 -9.96
C THR A 578 3.40 7.31 -9.77
N ASP A 579 2.16 7.07 -10.14
CA ASP A 579 1.53 5.76 -10.10
C ASP A 579 1.27 5.19 -11.50
N CYS A 580 1.02 3.88 -11.54
CA CYS A 580 0.88 3.16 -12.80
C CYS A 580 -0.54 3.28 -13.36
N CYS A 581 -0.64 3.41 -14.69
CA CYS A 581 -1.88 3.42 -15.48
C CYS A 581 -2.57 2.04 -15.59
N GLY A 582 -2.23 1.07 -14.73
CA GLY A 582 -2.79 -0.29 -14.74
C GLY A 582 -2.14 -1.27 -15.74
N TYR A 583 -1.27 -0.78 -16.63
CA TYR A 583 -0.56 -1.64 -17.60
C TYR A 583 0.60 -2.43 -16.97
N GLY A 584 1.42 -1.74 -16.17
CA GLY A 584 2.61 -2.33 -15.54
C GLY A 584 2.26 -3.55 -14.70
N GLY A 585 3.18 -4.51 -14.65
CA GLY A 585 2.98 -5.76 -13.91
C GLY A 585 1.85 -6.63 -14.44
N LEU A 586 1.26 -6.29 -15.60
CA LEU A 586 0.19 -7.01 -16.28
C LEU A 586 -1.13 -7.07 -15.50
N MET A 587 -1.39 -6.12 -14.59
CA MET A 587 -2.61 -6.08 -13.77
C MET A 587 -3.87 -6.13 -14.63
N GLN A 588 -3.95 -5.33 -15.70
CA GLN A 588 -5.12 -5.29 -16.57
C GLN A 588 -5.42 -6.65 -17.24
N PHE A 589 -4.43 -7.53 -17.40
CA PHE A 589 -4.62 -8.87 -17.98
C PHE A 589 -4.99 -9.90 -16.92
N ALA A 590 -4.35 -9.83 -15.74
CA ALA A 590 -4.59 -10.77 -14.64
C ALA A 590 -5.88 -10.48 -13.86
N ASN A 591 -6.34 -9.22 -13.85
CA ASN A 591 -7.50 -8.75 -13.12
C ASN A 591 -8.12 -7.50 -13.77
N VAL A 592 -8.81 -7.70 -14.89
CA VAL A 592 -9.43 -6.63 -15.72
C VAL A 592 -10.21 -5.60 -14.87
N PRO A 593 -11.15 -5.97 -13.97
CA PRO A 593 -11.91 -4.97 -13.20
C PRO A 593 -11.03 -4.09 -12.31
N LEU A 594 -9.94 -4.66 -11.77
CA LEU A 594 -9.01 -3.90 -10.94
C LEU A 594 -8.10 -3.01 -11.80
N GLY A 595 -7.72 -3.46 -13.00
CA GLY A 595 -7.04 -2.61 -13.99
C GLY A 595 -7.88 -1.40 -14.39
N GLU A 596 -9.17 -1.61 -14.68
CA GLU A 596 -10.13 -0.53 -14.99
C GLU A 596 -10.29 0.43 -13.81
N LYS A 597 -10.48 -0.09 -12.58
CA LYS A 597 -10.51 0.71 -11.34
C LYS A 597 -9.24 1.52 -11.18
N ALA A 598 -8.08 0.90 -11.42
CA ALA A 598 -6.79 1.56 -11.34
C ALA A 598 -6.68 2.69 -12.35
N SER A 599 -6.99 2.49 -13.63
CA SER A 599 -6.91 3.54 -14.66
C SER A 599 -7.91 4.67 -14.41
N ARG A 600 -9.17 4.33 -14.08
CA ARG A 600 -10.23 5.31 -13.83
C ARG A 600 -9.94 6.21 -12.63
N ALA A 601 -9.38 5.65 -11.55
CA ALA A 601 -9.00 6.43 -10.38
C ALA A 601 -7.95 7.52 -10.71
N LYS A 602 -7.07 7.29 -11.69
CA LYS A 602 -6.10 8.32 -12.17
C LYS A 602 -6.75 9.24 -13.20
N GLY A 603 -7.56 8.67 -14.09
CA GLY A 603 -8.28 9.40 -15.13
C GLY A 603 -9.08 10.57 -14.57
N LEU A 604 -9.72 10.36 -13.42
CA LEU A 604 -10.62 11.32 -12.76
C LEU A 604 -9.95 12.21 -11.71
N ARG A 605 -8.61 12.26 -11.62
CA ARG A 605 -7.93 13.08 -10.59
C ARG A 605 -7.98 14.59 -10.84
N SER A 606 -8.24 14.99 -12.07
CA SER A 606 -8.22 16.38 -12.48
C SER A 606 -9.22 16.58 -13.60
N ASP A 607 -9.89 17.72 -13.58
CA ASP A 607 -10.80 18.17 -14.63
C ASP A 607 -10.06 18.69 -15.87
N LEU A 608 -8.75 18.95 -15.76
CA LEU A 608 -7.89 19.33 -16.88
C LEU A 608 -7.54 18.13 -17.79
N ASP A 609 -7.50 18.41 -19.09
CA ASP A 609 -7.03 17.50 -20.13
C ASP A 609 -5.57 17.04 -19.86
N GLY A 610 -5.25 15.83 -20.29
CA GLY A 610 -3.99 15.17 -19.97
C GLY A 610 -2.93 15.23 -21.07
N LEU A 611 -1.68 15.07 -20.66
CA LEU A 611 -0.56 14.75 -21.53
C LEU A 611 0.26 13.60 -20.94
N ALA A 612 0.53 12.57 -21.74
CA ALA A 612 1.45 11.49 -21.38
C ALA A 612 2.59 11.38 -22.40
N TYR A 613 3.69 10.75 -22.00
CA TYR A 613 4.82 10.45 -22.87
C TYR A 613 5.24 8.97 -22.83
N CYS A 614 4.28 8.13 -22.40
CA CYS A 614 4.27 6.69 -22.58
C CYS A 614 2.98 6.31 -23.29
N ALA A 615 3.10 5.54 -24.38
CA ALA A 615 1.96 5.10 -25.20
C ALA A 615 0.89 4.40 -24.36
N MET A 616 1.27 3.51 -23.45
CA MET A 616 0.32 2.80 -22.58
C MET A 616 -0.30 3.69 -21.51
N CYS A 617 0.40 4.69 -20.99
CA CYS A 617 -0.22 5.66 -20.09
C CYS A 617 -1.30 6.45 -20.84
N ARG A 618 -1.01 6.93 -22.05
CA ARG A 618 -1.97 7.65 -22.89
C ARG A 618 -3.20 6.78 -23.16
N ASP A 619 -2.99 5.58 -23.69
CA ASP A 619 -4.06 4.69 -24.14
C ASP A 619 -4.96 4.18 -23.01
N ASN A 620 -4.38 3.80 -21.86
CA ASN A 620 -5.15 3.32 -20.72
C ASN A 620 -5.94 4.42 -20.02
N LEU A 621 -5.38 5.63 -19.96
CA LEU A 621 -6.09 6.79 -19.39
C LEU A 621 -7.18 7.27 -20.36
N ALA A 622 -6.92 7.27 -21.67
CA ALA A 622 -7.95 7.56 -22.69
C ALA A 622 -9.13 6.58 -22.60
N ALA A 623 -8.84 5.28 -22.42
CA ALA A 623 -9.88 4.25 -22.24
C ALA A 623 -10.74 4.45 -20.97
N SER A 624 -10.30 5.27 -20.01
CA SER A 624 -11.10 5.64 -18.84
C SER A 624 -12.04 6.84 -19.08
N GLY A 625 -12.08 7.36 -20.30
CA GLY A 625 -12.88 8.53 -20.70
C GLY A 625 -12.15 9.87 -20.58
N ARG A 626 -10.86 9.85 -20.25
CA ARG A 626 -10.05 11.08 -20.14
C ARG A 626 -9.60 11.55 -21.52
N ARG A 627 -9.74 12.84 -21.81
CA ARG A 627 -9.07 13.49 -22.95
C ARG A 627 -7.57 13.61 -22.65
N ILE A 628 -6.74 12.90 -23.40
CA ILE A 628 -5.30 12.83 -23.15
C ILE A 628 -4.52 12.56 -24.43
N ALA A 629 -3.51 13.39 -24.69
CA ALA A 629 -2.64 13.27 -25.84
C ALA A 629 -1.30 12.61 -25.46
N HIS A 630 -0.62 12.02 -26.45
CA HIS A 630 0.79 11.67 -26.31
C HIS A 630 1.66 12.88 -26.73
N LEU A 631 2.79 13.12 -26.07
CA LEU A 631 3.69 14.23 -26.45
C LEU A 631 4.13 14.16 -27.92
N LEU A 632 4.39 12.95 -28.43
CA LEU A 632 4.72 12.78 -29.86
C LEU A 632 3.59 13.16 -30.81
N ASP A 633 2.33 13.19 -30.37
CA ASP A 633 1.20 13.60 -31.22
C ASP A 633 1.30 15.10 -31.58
N TYR A 634 2.01 15.91 -30.78
CA TYR A 634 2.30 17.32 -31.06
C TYR A 634 3.60 17.55 -31.84
N LEU A 635 4.59 16.65 -31.68
CA LEU A 635 5.86 16.75 -32.38
C LEU A 635 5.79 16.14 -33.79
N PHE A 636 5.06 15.04 -33.93
CA PHE A 636 4.96 14.25 -35.16
C PHE A 636 3.49 13.83 -35.40
N PRO A 637 2.60 14.78 -35.74
CA PRO A 637 1.19 14.49 -35.93
C PRO A 637 0.98 13.48 -37.06
N ALA A 638 0.22 12.43 -36.79
CA ALA A 638 -0.23 11.50 -37.81
C ALA A 638 -1.21 12.21 -38.75
N GLY A 639 -1.03 12.04 -40.06
CA GLY A 639 -1.86 12.72 -41.07
C GLY A 639 -3.35 12.44 -40.86
N GLY A 640 -4.15 13.50 -40.68
CA GLY A 640 -5.61 13.42 -40.60
C GLY A 640 -6.23 13.56 -39.19
N GLN A 641 -5.45 13.73 -38.11
CA GLN A 641 -6.00 14.03 -36.80
C GLN A 641 -6.05 15.54 -36.51
N GLU A 642 -7.25 16.09 -36.33
CA GLU A 642 -7.44 17.50 -35.98
C GLU A 642 -7.10 17.81 -34.51
N ASP A 643 -7.46 16.92 -33.57
CA ASP A 643 -7.21 17.09 -32.13
C ASP A 643 -6.50 15.85 -31.51
N PRO A 644 -5.21 15.95 -31.13
CA PRO A 644 -4.48 14.89 -30.43
C PRO A 644 -5.15 14.34 -29.16
N LEU A 645 -5.96 15.15 -28.48
CA LEU A 645 -6.62 14.77 -27.22
C LEU A 645 -7.77 13.78 -27.42
N LEU A 646 -8.29 13.69 -28.65
CA LEU A 646 -9.41 12.84 -29.03
C LEU A 646 -8.98 11.52 -29.69
N ARG A 647 -7.67 11.26 -29.77
CA ARG A 647 -7.14 10.06 -30.39
C ARG A 647 -7.67 8.80 -29.69
N PRO A 648 -8.40 7.90 -30.40
CA PRO A 648 -8.94 6.70 -29.78
C PRO A 648 -7.81 5.75 -29.33
N ASN A 649 -8.13 4.88 -28.38
CA ASN A 649 -7.30 3.72 -28.07
C ASN A 649 -7.51 2.67 -29.19
N PRO A 650 -6.47 2.18 -29.87
CA PRO A 650 -6.62 1.23 -30.98
C PRO A 650 -7.19 -0.15 -30.59
N GLY A 651 -7.34 -0.44 -29.29
CA GLY A 651 -7.69 -1.78 -28.82
C GLY A 651 -6.56 -2.78 -29.05
N PHE A 652 -6.81 -4.07 -28.82
CA PHE A 652 -5.78 -5.10 -29.00
C PHE A 652 -5.60 -5.53 -30.46
N SER A 653 -6.71 -5.75 -31.18
CA SER A 653 -6.69 -6.08 -32.62
C SER A 653 -6.01 -4.98 -33.44
N GLY A 654 -6.40 -3.72 -33.21
CA GLY A 654 -5.80 -2.58 -33.90
C GLY A 654 -4.30 -2.43 -33.64
N ARG A 655 -3.80 -2.79 -32.45
CA ARG A 655 -2.34 -2.80 -32.17
C ARG A 655 -1.60 -3.89 -32.92
N HIS A 656 -2.18 -5.08 -33.07
CA HIS A 656 -1.61 -6.14 -33.91
C HIS A 656 -1.48 -5.66 -35.34
N GLU A 657 -2.58 -5.13 -35.90
CA GLU A 657 -2.63 -4.65 -37.27
C GLU A 657 -1.67 -3.47 -37.50
N ASN A 658 -1.66 -2.49 -36.60
CA ASN A 658 -0.76 -1.33 -36.70
C ASN A 658 0.72 -1.73 -36.71
N ARG A 659 1.14 -2.70 -35.88
CA ARG A 659 2.53 -3.19 -35.88
C ARG A 659 2.88 -3.90 -37.17
N ALA A 660 1.99 -4.75 -37.68
CA ALA A 660 2.20 -5.45 -38.94
C ALA A 660 2.27 -4.46 -40.11
N ARG A 661 1.29 -3.57 -40.22
CA ARG A 661 1.23 -2.52 -41.24
C ARG A 661 2.46 -1.63 -41.21
N LEU A 662 2.91 -1.21 -40.03
CA LEU A 662 4.11 -0.39 -39.89
C LEU A 662 5.34 -1.08 -40.47
N LYS A 663 5.57 -2.35 -40.13
CA LYS A 663 6.69 -3.11 -40.69
C LYS A 663 6.59 -3.17 -42.22
N GLN A 664 5.45 -3.55 -42.76
CA GLN A 664 5.28 -3.69 -44.22
C GLN A 664 5.47 -2.36 -44.95
N HIS A 665 4.88 -1.29 -44.42
CA HIS A 665 5.03 0.07 -44.95
C HIS A 665 6.50 0.50 -44.95
N LEU A 666 7.22 0.30 -43.86
CA LEU A 666 8.63 0.70 -43.77
C LEU A 666 9.53 -0.12 -44.71
N LEU A 667 9.35 -1.45 -44.76
CA LEU A 667 10.11 -2.32 -45.66
C LEU A 667 9.94 -1.91 -47.12
N THR A 668 8.71 -1.63 -47.54
CA THR A 668 8.40 -1.27 -48.93
C THR A 668 8.83 0.16 -49.28
N THR A 669 8.63 1.13 -48.38
CA THR A 669 8.88 2.55 -48.68
C THR A 669 10.32 2.98 -48.44
N LEU A 670 10.99 2.46 -47.41
CA LEU A 670 12.33 2.89 -47.02
C LEU A 670 13.42 1.91 -47.46
N TRP A 671 13.20 0.61 -47.30
CA TRP A 671 14.20 -0.43 -47.65
C TRP A 671 14.00 -1.05 -49.03
N GLN A 672 12.86 -0.80 -49.69
CA GLN A 672 12.50 -1.41 -50.98
C GLN A 672 12.56 -2.95 -50.95
N GLU A 673 12.26 -3.54 -49.78
CA GLU A 673 12.19 -4.98 -49.57
C GLU A 673 10.77 -5.49 -49.84
N GLU A 674 10.65 -6.74 -50.29
CA GLU A 674 9.34 -7.37 -50.51
C GLU A 674 8.58 -7.53 -49.17
N PRO A 675 7.28 -7.20 -49.17
CA PRO A 675 6.49 -7.34 -47.96
C PRO A 675 6.31 -8.82 -47.58
N THR A 676 6.22 -9.08 -46.29
CA THR A 676 5.81 -10.41 -45.79
C THR A 676 4.35 -10.63 -46.13
N MET A 677 4.06 -11.67 -46.91
CA MET A 677 2.69 -12.02 -47.29
C MET A 677 1.87 -12.37 -46.04
N PRO A 678 0.69 -11.74 -45.83
CA PRO A 678 -0.17 -12.10 -44.73
C PRO A 678 -0.72 -13.53 -44.93
N PRO A 679 -1.03 -14.26 -43.86
CA PRO A 679 -1.67 -15.56 -43.96
C PRO A 679 -3.06 -15.49 -44.62
N GLU A 680 -3.48 -16.53 -45.33
CA GLU A 680 -4.77 -16.58 -46.08
C GLU A 680 -6.00 -16.23 -45.23
N TYR A 681 -6.02 -16.57 -43.93
CA TYR A 681 -7.15 -16.24 -43.06
C TYR A 681 -7.38 -14.72 -42.91
N LYS A 682 -6.36 -13.87 -43.17
CA LYS A 682 -6.48 -12.41 -43.12
C LYS A 682 -7.36 -11.83 -44.23
N ASP A 683 -7.59 -12.58 -45.31
CA ASP A 683 -8.48 -12.16 -46.40
C ASP A 683 -9.96 -12.19 -46.00
N ILE A 684 -10.29 -12.85 -44.88
CA ILE A 684 -11.64 -12.92 -44.33
C ILE A 684 -12.04 -11.56 -43.76
N LYS A 685 -13.03 -10.91 -44.39
CA LYS A 685 -13.62 -9.66 -43.90
C LYS A 685 -14.65 -9.94 -42.81
N LEU A 686 -14.51 -9.24 -41.68
CA LEU A 686 -15.43 -9.33 -40.55
C LEU A 686 -16.21 -8.02 -40.39
N PHE A 687 -17.53 -8.12 -40.23
CA PHE A 687 -18.41 -7.02 -39.86
C PHE A 687 -18.79 -7.18 -38.39
N ILE A 688 -18.21 -6.36 -37.52
CA ILE A 688 -18.35 -6.50 -36.06
C ILE A 688 -19.02 -5.25 -35.51
N ASP A 689 -20.15 -5.43 -34.81
CA ASP A 689 -20.83 -4.33 -34.11
C ASP A 689 -19.97 -3.78 -32.96
N ALA A 690 -20.12 -2.49 -32.64
CA ALA A 690 -19.36 -1.81 -31.60
C ALA A 690 -19.49 -2.49 -30.22
N GLN A 691 -20.67 -3.02 -29.87
CA GLN A 691 -20.89 -3.72 -28.60
C GLN A 691 -20.14 -5.05 -28.56
N VAL A 692 -20.12 -5.79 -29.67
CA VAL A 692 -19.37 -7.05 -29.81
C VAL A 692 -17.87 -6.76 -29.71
N MET A 693 -17.40 -5.66 -30.31
CA MET A 693 -16.00 -5.26 -30.21
C MET A 693 -15.57 -4.88 -28.80
N VAL A 694 -16.42 -4.19 -28.03
CA VAL A 694 -16.18 -3.95 -26.59
C VAL A 694 -16.11 -5.28 -25.82
N LEU A 695 -17.01 -6.22 -26.12
CA LEU A 695 -17.03 -7.54 -25.50
C LEU A 695 -15.77 -8.36 -25.79
N MET A 696 -15.32 -8.37 -27.05
CA MET A 696 -14.09 -9.04 -27.50
C MET A 696 -12.87 -8.47 -26.79
N ASN A 697 -12.72 -7.15 -26.75
CA ASN A 697 -11.61 -6.51 -26.05
C ASN A 697 -11.60 -6.86 -24.55
N LYS A 698 -12.77 -6.88 -23.89
CA LYS A 698 -12.90 -7.30 -22.48
C LYS A 698 -12.57 -8.76 -22.26
N ARG A 699 -12.80 -9.62 -23.26
CA ARG A 699 -12.49 -11.07 -23.24
C ARG A 699 -11.10 -11.40 -23.78
N HIS A 700 -10.32 -10.39 -24.18
CA HIS A 700 -9.01 -10.54 -24.83
C HIS A 700 -9.05 -11.46 -26.06
N ILE A 701 -10.05 -11.24 -26.92
CA ILE A 701 -10.21 -11.97 -28.19
C ILE A 701 -9.86 -11.02 -29.32
N LEU A 702 -8.94 -11.42 -30.20
CA LEU A 702 -8.52 -10.65 -31.36
C LEU A 702 -9.42 -10.93 -32.57
N GLU A 703 -9.46 -10.00 -33.52
CA GLU A 703 -10.07 -10.25 -34.83
C GLU A 703 -9.41 -11.42 -35.55
N ASP A 704 -8.07 -11.52 -35.48
CA ASP A 704 -7.29 -12.64 -36.01
C ASP A 704 -7.71 -13.99 -35.42
N ASP A 705 -8.15 -14.02 -34.16
CA ASP A 705 -8.64 -15.26 -33.55
C ASP A 705 -9.95 -15.69 -34.22
N LEU A 706 -10.85 -14.75 -34.50
CA LEU A 706 -12.11 -15.03 -35.19
C LEU A 706 -11.88 -15.44 -36.65
N GLN A 707 -10.98 -14.75 -37.35
CA GLN A 707 -10.62 -15.09 -38.73
C GLN A 707 -10.08 -16.51 -38.82
N LYS A 708 -9.19 -16.93 -37.90
CA LYS A 708 -8.68 -18.32 -37.85
C LYS A 708 -9.80 -19.33 -37.59
N VAL A 709 -10.73 -19.01 -36.70
CA VAL A 709 -11.89 -19.89 -36.41
C VAL A 709 -12.75 -20.06 -37.66
N ILE A 710 -13.12 -18.97 -38.32
CA ILE A 710 -13.96 -18.99 -39.53
C ILE A 710 -13.23 -19.69 -40.66
N PHE A 711 -11.95 -19.37 -40.91
CA PHE A 711 -11.12 -20.01 -41.93
C PHE A 711 -11.13 -21.54 -41.77
N GLN A 712 -10.87 -22.04 -40.55
CA GLN A 712 -10.87 -23.46 -40.29
C GLN A 712 -12.28 -24.07 -40.42
N ALA A 713 -13.32 -23.35 -40.01
CA ALA A 713 -14.70 -23.81 -40.10
C ALA A 713 -15.18 -23.93 -41.56
N GLU A 714 -14.85 -22.96 -42.41
CA GLU A 714 -15.18 -22.99 -43.84
C GLU A 714 -14.40 -24.08 -44.59
N GLN A 715 -13.13 -24.31 -44.25
CA GLN A 715 -12.34 -25.38 -44.87
C GLN A 715 -12.78 -26.78 -44.43
N SER A 716 -13.07 -26.97 -43.15
CA SER A 716 -13.38 -28.30 -42.60
C SER A 716 -14.87 -28.65 -42.61
N GLY A 717 -15.74 -27.66 -42.80
CA GLY A 717 -17.19 -27.80 -42.63
C GLY A 717 -17.65 -27.99 -41.17
N ARG A 718 -16.73 -27.94 -40.19
CA ARG A 718 -17.06 -28.15 -38.77
C ARG A 718 -17.65 -26.88 -38.15
N ARG A 719 -18.98 -26.75 -38.24
CA ARG A 719 -19.76 -25.68 -37.62
C ARG A 719 -21.15 -26.19 -37.19
N LEU A 720 -21.70 -25.58 -36.15
CA LEU A 720 -23.07 -25.79 -35.71
C LEU A 720 -23.96 -24.70 -36.31
N ILE A 721 -25.24 -24.99 -36.52
CA ILE A 721 -26.25 -24.03 -36.99
C ILE A 721 -27.28 -23.88 -35.89
N ASP A 722 -27.54 -22.65 -35.48
CA ASP A 722 -28.67 -22.34 -34.60
C ASP A 722 -29.96 -22.34 -35.44
N PRO A 723 -30.93 -23.23 -35.15
CA PRO A 723 -32.15 -23.33 -35.93
C PRO A 723 -33.11 -22.13 -35.77
N GLU A 724 -32.95 -21.30 -34.73
CA GLU A 724 -33.86 -20.18 -34.45
C GLU A 724 -33.50 -18.93 -35.27
N ASN A 725 -32.21 -18.62 -35.40
CA ASN A 725 -31.70 -17.43 -36.09
C ASN A 725 -30.88 -17.73 -37.34
N GLY A 726 -30.51 -18.99 -37.58
CA GLY A 726 -29.70 -19.42 -38.72
C GLY A 726 -28.21 -19.09 -38.63
N HIS A 727 -27.73 -18.60 -37.48
CA HIS A 727 -26.32 -18.29 -37.27
C HIS A 727 -25.46 -19.55 -37.20
N PHE A 728 -24.22 -19.43 -37.63
CA PHE A 728 -23.20 -20.45 -37.44
C PHE A 728 -22.45 -20.24 -36.14
N LEU A 729 -22.18 -21.33 -35.43
CA LEU A 729 -21.29 -21.36 -34.28
C LEU A 729 -20.13 -22.30 -34.57
N ALA A 730 -18.90 -21.79 -34.55
CA ALA A 730 -17.71 -22.57 -34.80
C ALA A 730 -16.65 -22.34 -33.72
N SER A 731 -15.72 -23.28 -33.62
CA SER A 731 -14.61 -23.22 -32.67
C SER A 731 -13.29 -23.62 -33.30
N PHE A 732 -12.22 -22.97 -32.88
CA PHE A 732 -10.86 -23.36 -33.24
C PHE A 732 -9.90 -23.10 -32.08
N LYS A 733 -8.92 -23.99 -31.94
CA LYS A 733 -7.90 -23.92 -30.91
C LYS A 733 -6.54 -23.67 -31.56
N PRO A 734 -6.18 -22.41 -31.88
CA PRO A 734 -4.91 -22.09 -32.52
C PRO A 734 -3.71 -22.26 -31.59
N VAL A 735 -3.94 -22.19 -30.27
CA VAL A 735 -2.90 -22.24 -29.23
C VAL A 735 -3.42 -23.02 -28.02
N ARG A 736 -3.29 -22.49 -26.80
CA ARG A 736 -3.80 -23.12 -25.56
C ARG A 736 -5.27 -22.83 -25.27
N VAL A 737 -5.85 -21.85 -25.96
CA VAL A 737 -7.22 -21.38 -25.80
C VAL A 737 -8.04 -21.77 -27.03
N THR A 738 -9.24 -22.27 -26.80
CA THR A 738 -10.24 -22.50 -27.84
C THR A 738 -11.12 -21.26 -27.94
N TYR A 739 -11.16 -20.66 -29.13
CA TYR A 739 -12.01 -19.53 -29.45
C TYR A 739 -13.27 -20.03 -30.14
N TRP A 740 -14.39 -19.39 -29.81
CA TRP A 740 -15.69 -19.61 -30.40
C TRP A 740 -16.19 -18.32 -31.02
N VAL A 741 -16.81 -18.46 -32.18
CA VAL A 741 -17.42 -17.34 -32.90
C VAL A 741 -18.82 -17.73 -33.37
N GLU A 742 -19.76 -16.85 -33.07
CA GLU A 742 -21.11 -16.87 -33.63
C GLU A 742 -21.18 -15.87 -34.77
N TYR A 743 -21.46 -16.34 -35.97
CA TYR A 743 -21.34 -15.56 -37.20
C TYR A 743 -22.37 -15.96 -38.25
N GLN A 744 -22.63 -15.05 -39.20
CA GLN A 744 -23.43 -15.32 -40.39
C GLN A 744 -22.67 -14.87 -41.65
N PRO A 745 -22.73 -15.60 -42.77
CA PRO A 745 -22.16 -15.13 -44.03
C PRO A 745 -22.95 -13.93 -44.56
N ASP A 746 -22.23 -12.99 -45.15
CA ASP A 746 -22.77 -11.86 -45.90
C ASP A 746 -22.07 -11.77 -47.27
N LYS A 747 -22.60 -10.97 -48.20
CA LYS A 747 -22.12 -10.88 -49.60
C LYS A 747 -20.62 -10.56 -49.73
N GLN A 748 -20.01 -9.94 -48.72
CA GLN A 748 -18.63 -9.48 -48.75
C GLN A 748 -17.76 -10.01 -47.59
N GLY A 749 -18.27 -10.90 -46.75
CA GLY A 749 -17.56 -11.36 -45.55
C GLY A 749 -18.48 -12.06 -44.56
N PHE A 750 -18.23 -11.88 -43.27
CA PHE A 750 -19.02 -12.49 -42.20
C PHE A 750 -19.41 -11.46 -41.14
N VAL A 751 -20.69 -11.44 -40.76
CA VAL A 751 -21.17 -10.62 -39.65
C VAL A 751 -20.98 -11.40 -38.35
N ILE A 752 -20.34 -10.78 -37.36
CA ILE A 752 -20.06 -11.38 -36.06
C ILE A 752 -21.09 -10.94 -35.05
N HIS A 753 -21.75 -11.90 -34.42
CA HIS A 753 -22.78 -11.66 -33.40
C HIS A 753 -22.25 -11.84 -31.98
N ASN A 754 -21.32 -12.77 -31.78
CA ASN A 754 -20.73 -13.04 -30.46
C ASN A 754 -19.38 -13.76 -30.59
N ALA A 755 -18.55 -13.63 -29.56
CA ALA A 755 -17.29 -14.34 -29.44
C ALA A 755 -16.95 -14.65 -27.99
N TYR A 756 -16.53 -15.87 -27.71
CA TYR A 756 -16.08 -16.28 -26.38
C TYR A 756 -14.91 -17.26 -26.46
N SER A 757 -14.25 -17.50 -25.34
CA SER A 757 -13.11 -18.42 -25.30
C SER A 757 -13.08 -19.22 -24.02
N HIS A 758 -12.51 -20.42 -24.09
CA HIS A 758 -12.31 -21.29 -22.94
C HIS A 758 -11.06 -22.15 -23.10
N ARG A 759 -10.69 -22.87 -22.04
CA ARG A 759 -9.51 -23.76 -22.03
C ARG A 759 -9.87 -25.26 -22.03
N MET A 760 -11.14 -25.59 -22.23
CA MET A 760 -11.55 -26.99 -22.43
C MET A 760 -11.03 -27.49 -23.77
N ILE A 761 -10.61 -28.75 -23.81
CA ILE A 761 -10.24 -29.46 -25.05
C ILE A 761 -11.51 -30.13 -25.57
N LEU A 762 -11.90 -29.84 -26.80
CA LEU A 762 -13.07 -30.46 -27.43
C LEU A 762 -12.64 -31.78 -28.10
N PRO A 763 -13.50 -32.81 -28.11
CA PRO A 763 -13.24 -34.03 -28.88
C PRO A 763 -13.03 -33.69 -30.37
N GLY A 764 -11.85 -34.00 -30.91
CA GLY A 764 -11.51 -33.75 -32.31
C GLY A 764 -10.63 -32.52 -32.57
N ASP A 765 -10.23 -31.78 -31.52
CA ASP A 765 -9.15 -30.78 -31.58
C ASP A 765 -7.81 -31.51 -31.83
N VAL A 766 -7.10 -31.15 -32.89
CA VAL A 766 -5.72 -31.64 -33.14
C VAL A 766 -4.80 -30.95 -32.13
N LYS A 767 -3.89 -31.73 -31.51
CA LYS A 767 -2.99 -31.26 -30.46
C LYS A 767 -1.90 -30.32 -30.95
#